data_AF-A0A218W2M3-F1
#
_entry.id   AF-A0A218W2M3-F1
#
_cell.length_a   1.000
_cell.length_b   1.000
_cell.length_c   1.000
_cell.angle_alpha   90.00
_cell.angle_beta   90.00
_cell.angle_gamma   90.00
#
_symmetry.space_group_name_H-M   'P 1'
#
loop_
_entity.id
_entity.type
_entity.pdbx_description
1 polymer ?
#
loop_
_entity_poly.entity_id
_entity_poly.type
_entity_poly.pdbx_seq_one_letter_code
_entity_poly.pdbx_strand_id
1 'polypeptide(L)'
;MASNESSSAVNRPLSLSLRPFILCCFLLLLCCYTVSGDGSAGAPGSMVRRDERTRIAVTEYGEVSAVDVGNGRRGFYHLQFITLEPNALFLPVLLHADMVLYVRTGSGRLTWVDQDDAQRVNLRRGDIYRLPPGTIFHVQSDLDPQREKLRIHAFFTDPDDDSYEPLIGAYSSVGDLLRGFDRKVLQEAFKAPEELIEEILSATRPPPIIHATAASESKKHIFWEWEARMLKSYLTGAGSIGYNKKKTRAYNVYDADKDFENCNGWSLTVTKKDARSLKHANIGIFLVNLTRGSMMGPHWNPQATEVAIVLHGQGMIRLVCSSSSKESDCKSTRFRVNEGDVFMVRRFYPMAQMSYNNDSFVFMGFSTTTRRNYPQFLAGKSSVLQALGKDVLAASFNVPNTTVDELMAPQADSVILECTSCAEEEERLMEEEIEKEREEEAERRREEEEREREEEEEKRRREEEEREREEEKERQREEEEREREEEKARQREEEERRREEEEERRREEEEEEARRKEEEEKRRREEEEREREKEKEERRREEEEGRRRREEEEEREWEEEERRWREQEEEGQGRREQEEEHRSRRRQEYEREREMRQHEEDRRRRRERAEREQEEARRQEEEMERWQREGEEAVGGG
;
A
#
# COMPACT_ATOMS: atom_id res chain seq x y z
N MET A 1 56.55 -20.70 49.49
CA MET A 1 56.44 -20.34 48.06
C MET A 1 55.05 -19.74 47.90
N ALA A 2 54.93 -18.43 48.19
CA ALA A 2 54.87 -17.35 47.18
C ALA A 2 53.50 -17.39 46.46
N SER A 3 52.50 -16.63 46.94
CA SER A 3 52.16 -15.24 46.54
C SER A 3 51.60 -15.18 45.11
N ASN A 4 50.30 -14.93 44.90
CA ASN A 4 49.57 -13.65 44.92
C ASN A 4 49.18 -13.29 43.46
N GLU A 5 48.27 -12.33 43.27
CA GLU A 5 47.88 -11.63 42.02
C GLU A 5 46.72 -12.28 41.22
N SER A 6 45.53 -11.69 41.13
CA SER A 6 45.05 -10.34 40.77
C SER A 6 44.67 -10.22 39.30
N SER A 7 43.41 -9.83 39.12
CA SER A 7 42.68 -9.52 37.90
C SER A 7 43.38 -8.47 37.01
N SER A 8 43.44 -8.73 35.71
CA SER A 8 43.42 -7.68 34.68
C SER A 8 42.75 -8.22 33.40
N ALA A 9 41.68 -7.53 33.01
CA ALA A 9 40.96 -7.74 31.77
C ALA A 9 41.71 -7.06 30.62
N VAL A 10 41.92 -7.78 29.52
CA VAL A 10 42.40 -7.19 28.26
C VAL A 10 41.48 -7.63 27.12
N ASN A 11 40.80 -6.64 26.55
CA ASN A 11 40.00 -6.71 25.35
C ASN A 11 40.81 -7.22 24.14
N ARG A 12 40.24 -8.15 23.37
CA ARG A 12 40.58 -8.37 21.96
C ARG A 12 39.29 -8.30 21.12
N PRO A 13 39.28 -7.59 19.98
CA PRO A 13 38.08 -7.40 19.18
C PRO A 13 37.80 -8.62 18.30
N LEU A 14 36.55 -9.11 18.29
CA LEU A 14 36.08 -10.08 17.32
C LEU A 14 35.83 -9.40 15.98
N SER A 15 36.39 -10.02 14.94
CA SER A 15 36.36 -9.64 13.54
C SER A 15 35.00 -9.87 12.87
N LEU A 16 34.79 -9.10 11.81
CA LEU A 16 33.65 -9.07 10.90
C LEU A 16 33.33 -10.45 10.30
N SER A 17 32.13 -11.00 10.58
CA SER A 17 31.51 -12.02 9.69
C SER A 17 29.97 -12.00 9.70
N LEU A 18 29.32 -10.88 10.03
CA LEU A 18 27.85 -10.80 10.05
C LEU A 18 27.20 -10.16 8.80
N ARG A 19 27.99 -9.66 7.84
CA ARG A 19 27.43 -8.89 6.71
C ARG A 19 26.66 -9.69 5.64
N PRO A 20 26.99 -10.96 5.29
CA PRO A 20 26.18 -11.69 4.31
C PRO A 20 24.87 -12.26 4.91
N PHE A 21 24.83 -12.51 6.22
CA PHE A 21 23.65 -13.03 6.91
C PHE A 21 22.56 -11.97 7.09
N ILE A 22 22.96 -10.71 7.32
CA ILE A 22 22.02 -9.59 7.44
C ILE A 22 21.40 -9.25 6.07
N LEU A 23 22.15 -9.36 4.97
CA LEU A 23 21.62 -9.12 3.62
C LEU A 23 20.59 -10.19 3.19
N CYS A 24 20.85 -11.46 3.53
CA CYS A 24 19.93 -12.57 3.24
C CYS A 24 18.65 -12.50 4.10
N CYS A 25 18.77 -12.10 5.37
CA CYS A 25 17.60 -11.83 6.22
C CYS A 25 16.79 -10.62 5.74
N PHE A 26 17.42 -9.58 5.19
CA PHE A 26 16.71 -8.43 4.61
C PHE A 26 15.99 -8.78 3.31
N LEU A 27 16.56 -9.64 2.45
CA LEU A 27 15.88 -10.16 1.24
C LEU A 27 14.70 -11.08 1.59
N LEU A 28 14.85 -11.93 2.62
CA LEU A 28 13.73 -12.76 3.13
C LEU A 28 12.65 -11.91 3.84
N LEU A 29 13.02 -10.82 4.51
CA LEU A 29 12.06 -9.85 5.06
C LEU A 29 11.35 -9.05 3.96
N LEU A 30 12.01 -8.74 2.84
CA LEU A 30 11.38 -8.13 1.67
C LEU A 30 10.41 -9.10 0.97
N CYS A 31 10.71 -10.40 0.91
CA CYS A 31 9.76 -11.42 0.43
C CYS A 31 8.60 -11.68 1.41
N CYS A 32 8.77 -11.43 2.71
CA CYS A 32 7.71 -11.54 3.72
C CYS A 32 6.88 -10.27 3.89
N TYR A 33 7.31 -9.13 3.35
CA TYR A 33 6.54 -7.88 3.32
C TYR A 33 5.69 -7.72 2.04
N THR A 34 5.76 -8.66 1.10
CA THR A 34 4.77 -8.80 0.03
C THR A 34 3.66 -9.76 0.44
N VAL A 35 2.96 -9.43 1.52
CA VAL A 35 1.62 -10.00 1.81
C VAL A 35 0.64 -8.85 1.96
N SER A 36 -0.40 -8.92 1.12
CA SER A 36 -1.61 -8.11 1.15
C SER A 36 -1.45 -6.67 0.65
N GLY A 37 -1.22 -6.56 -0.65
CA GLY A 37 -1.33 -5.27 -1.32
C GLY A 37 -1.16 -5.33 -2.83
N ASP A 38 -1.29 -6.49 -3.48
CA ASP A 38 -1.37 -6.53 -4.94
C ASP A 38 -2.81 -6.20 -5.33
N GLY A 39 -3.12 -4.91 -5.21
CA GLY A 39 -4.27 -4.32 -5.86
C GLY A 39 -4.04 -4.44 -7.36
N SER A 40 -4.40 -5.60 -7.91
CA SER A 40 -4.60 -5.78 -9.34
C SER A 40 -5.70 -4.81 -9.77
N ALA A 41 -5.30 -3.58 -10.11
CA ALA A 41 -6.16 -2.58 -10.69
C ALA A 41 -6.70 -3.02 -12.07
N GLY A 42 -6.29 -4.19 -12.57
CA GLY A 42 -6.64 -4.75 -13.88
C GLY A 42 -7.60 -5.96 -13.87
N ALA A 43 -7.72 -6.72 -12.77
CA ALA A 43 -8.52 -7.95 -12.79
C ALA A 43 -10.02 -7.68 -13.00
N PRO A 44 -10.67 -8.32 -14.00
CA PRO A 44 -12.06 -8.04 -14.37
C PRO A 44 -13.10 -8.50 -13.34
N GLY A 45 -12.71 -9.43 -12.47
CA GLY A 45 -13.38 -9.70 -11.21
C GLY A 45 -12.37 -9.85 -10.10
N SER A 46 -12.75 -9.33 -8.95
CA SER A 46 -12.00 -9.47 -7.70
C SER A 46 -12.85 -10.26 -6.72
N MET A 47 -12.20 -11.09 -5.92
CA MET A 47 -12.80 -11.76 -4.78
C MET A 47 -11.98 -11.46 -3.53
N VAL A 48 -12.66 -11.35 -2.40
CA VAL A 48 -12.05 -11.33 -1.08
C VAL A 48 -12.69 -12.44 -0.26
N ARG A 49 -11.86 -13.34 0.28
CA ARG A 49 -12.36 -14.45 1.09
C ARG A 49 -12.83 -13.98 2.45
N ARG A 50 -13.73 -14.73 3.05
CA ARG A 50 -14.26 -14.41 4.39
C ARG A 50 -13.18 -14.29 5.47
N ASP A 51 -12.13 -15.09 5.40
CA ASP A 51 -11.02 -15.11 6.35
C ASP A 51 -9.98 -14.00 6.11
N GLU A 52 -9.99 -13.38 4.93
CA GLU A 52 -9.11 -12.25 4.56
C GLU A 52 -9.66 -10.89 4.99
N ARG A 53 -10.88 -10.85 5.54
CA ARG A 53 -11.54 -9.60 5.98
C ARG A 53 -10.79 -8.93 7.12
N THR A 54 -10.63 -7.62 7.05
CA THR A 54 -10.02 -6.84 8.13
C THR A 54 -10.94 -6.79 9.35
N ARG A 55 -10.46 -7.21 10.51
CA ARG A 55 -11.23 -7.13 11.77
C ARG A 55 -11.15 -5.73 12.34
N ILE A 56 -12.27 -5.01 12.36
CA ILE A 56 -12.38 -3.64 12.89
C ILE A 56 -12.60 -3.66 14.41
N ALA A 57 -13.44 -4.58 14.89
CA ALA A 57 -13.71 -4.75 16.31
C ALA A 57 -14.06 -6.21 16.61
N VAL A 58 -13.49 -6.76 17.68
CA VAL A 58 -13.81 -8.12 18.15
C VAL A 58 -14.04 -8.05 19.66
N THR A 59 -15.18 -8.56 20.10
CA THR A 59 -15.61 -8.58 21.50
C THR A 59 -16.26 -9.92 21.81
N GLU A 60 -16.50 -10.21 23.08
CA GLU A 60 -17.28 -11.40 23.49
C GLU A 60 -18.75 -11.34 23.04
N TYR A 61 -19.25 -10.14 22.68
CA TYR A 61 -20.65 -9.89 22.30
C TYR A 61 -20.85 -9.69 20.80
N GLY A 62 -19.80 -9.80 20.00
CA GLY A 62 -19.88 -9.64 18.56
C GLY A 62 -18.59 -9.16 17.91
N GLU A 63 -18.66 -9.02 16.58
CA GLU A 63 -17.55 -8.66 15.70
C GLU A 63 -18.01 -7.70 14.61
N VAL A 64 -17.14 -6.76 14.24
CA VAL A 64 -17.21 -6.00 13.01
C VAL A 64 -15.98 -6.31 12.17
N SER A 65 -16.19 -6.80 10.95
CA SER A 65 -15.14 -6.98 9.94
C SER A 65 -15.45 -6.17 8.67
N ALA A 66 -14.44 -5.87 7.87
CA ALA A 66 -14.55 -5.02 6.69
C ALA A 66 -13.82 -5.60 5.48
N VAL A 67 -14.27 -5.19 4.30
CA VAL A 67 -13.65 -5.48 3.01
C VAL A 67 -13.65 -4.21 2.17
N ASP A 68 -12.51 -3.95 1.54
CA ASP A 68 -12.36 -2.94 0.50
C ASP A 68 -12.21 -3.65 -0.85
N VAL A 69 -13.13 -3.38 -1.77
CA VAL A 69 -13.11 -3.95 -3.12
C VAL A 69 -12.82 -2.83 -4.12
N GLY A 70 -11.71 -2.91 -4.85
CA GLY A 70 -11.31 -1.86 -5.80
C GLY A 70 -12.40 -1.59 -6.84
N ASN A 71 -12.80 -0.32 -7.03
CA ASN A 71 -13.94 0.02 -7.89
C ASN A 71 -13.60 0.10 -9.40
N GLY A 72 -12.36 -0.26 -9.77
CA GLY A 72 -11.82 -0.12 -11.13
C GLY A 72 -11.41 1.31 -11.52
N ARG A 73 -11.41 2.24 -10.55
CA ARG A 73 -10.92 3.63 -10.65
C ARG A 73 -10.01 3.92 -9.42
N ARG A 74 -9.81 5.19 -9.06
CA ARG A 74 -8.99 5.62 -7.91
C ARG A 74 -9.63 5.37 -6.53
N GLY A 75 -10.60 4.46 -6.39
CA GLY A 75 -11.29 4.21 -5.12
C GLY A 75 -11.71 2.76 -4.91
N PHE A 76 -12.48 2.52 -3.86
CA PHE A 76 -12.96 1.20 -3.46
C PHE A 76 -14.41 1.27 -2.99
N TYR A 77 -15.10 0.14 -3.11
CA TYR A 77 -16.37 -0.11 -2.42
C TYR A 77 -16.04 -0.67 -1.04
N HIS A 78 -16.54 -0.02 0.00
CA HIS A 78 -16.32 -0.43 1.38
C HIS A 78 -17.54 -1.17 1.92
N LEU A 79 -17.32 -2.38 2.43
CA LEU A 79 -18.34 -3.21 3.05
C LEU A 79 -17.94 -3.53 4.48
N GLN A 80 -18.91 -3.47 5.41
CA GLN A 80 -18.74 -4.01 6.76
C GLN A 80 -19.75 -5.10 7.08
N PHE A 81 -19.31 -6.03 7.90
CA PHE A 81 -20.04 -7.19 8.37
C PHE A 81 -20.15 -7.09 9.88
N ILE A 82 -21.33 -6.70 10.36
CA ILE A 82 -21.61 -6.51 11.78
C ILE A 82 -22.33 -7.77 12.27
N THR A 83 -21.71 -8.49 13.21
CA THR A 83 -22.30 -9.64 13.87
C THR A 83 -22.47 -9.33 15.36
N LEU A 84 -23.70 -9.40 15.84
CA LEU A 84 -24.03 -9.21 17.24
C LEU A 84 -24.56 -10.53 17.82
N GLU A 85 -23.97 -10.97 18.94
CA GLU A 85 -24.54 -12.04 19.75
C GLU A 85 -25.93 -11.63 20.27
N PRO A 86 -26.80 -12.59 20.67
CA PRO A 86 -27.99 -12.24 21.43
C PRO A 86 -27.63 -11.41 22.67
N ASN A 87 -28.49 -10.49 23.10
CA ASN A 87 -28.23 -9.56 24.20
C ASN A 87 -27.00 -8.65 24.03
N ALA A 88 -26.71 -8.22 22.80
CA ALA A 88 -25.62 -7.30 22.51
C ALA A 88 -26.13 -5.92 22.07
N LEU A 89 -25.33 -4.90 22.34
CA LEU A 89 -25.53 -3.52 21.93
C LEU A 89 -24.27 -3.03 21.22
N PHE A 90 -24.42 -2.71 19.94
CA PHE A 90 -23.47 -1.89 19.20
C PHE A 90 -23.68 -0.43 19.61
N LEU A 91 -22.67 0.18 20.23
CA LEU A 91 -22.75 1.48 20.86
C LEU A 91 -23.03 2.61 19.84
N PRO A 92 -23.53 3.77 20.30
CA PRO A 92 -23.81 4.90 19.42
C PRO A 92 -22.58 5.40 18.66
N VAL A 93 -22.70 5.48 17.34
CA VAL A 93 -21.67 6.01 16.43
C VAL A 93 -22.26 7.08 15.50
N LEU A 94 -21.47 8.09 15.19
CA LEU A 94 -21.75 9.08 14.14
C LEU A 94 -21.28 8.52 12.80
N LEU A 95 -22.20 8.40 11.85
CA LEU A 95 -21.94 7.88 10.52
C LEU A 95 -21.29 8.93 9.61
N HIS A 96 -20.23 8.57 8.87
CA HIS A 96 -19.46 9.49 8.01
C HIS A 96 -19.76 9.34 6.52
N ALA A 97 -20.39 8.24 6.11
CA ALA A 97 -20.75 7.93 4.73
C ALA A 97 -22.18 7.41 4.63
N ASP A 98 -22.78 7.39 3.44
CA ASP A 98 -24.09 6.78 3.25
C ASP A 98 -24.00 5.27 3.50
N MET A 99 -24.85 4.74 4.39
CA MET A 99 -24.84 3.32 4.74
C MET A 99 -26.13 2.64 4.29
N VAL A 100 -26.02 1.64 3.43
CA VAL A 100 -27.12 0.72 3.09
C VAL A 100 -26.88 -0.60 3.80
N LEU A 101 -27.79 -0.98 4.70
CA LEU A 101 -27.72 -2.22 5.44
C LEU A 101 -28.67 -3.27 4.85
N TYR A 102 -28.26 -4.53 4.91
CA TYR A 102 -29.04 -5.73 4.65
C TYR A 102 -28.93 -6.68 5.85
N VAL A 103 -30.06 -7.10 6.41
CA VAL A 103 -30.09 -8.04 7.53
C VAL A 103 -30.03 -9.47 7.02
N ARG A 104 -28.89 -10.14 7.22
CA ARG A 104 -28.65 -11.51 6.76
C ARG A 104 -29.38 -12.55 7.61
N THR A 105 -29.20 -12.51 8.92
CA THR A 105 -29.84 -13.42 9.89
C THR A 105 -30.16 -12.71 11.20
N GLY A 106 -30.98 -13.35 12.04
CA GLY A 106 -31.40 -12.81 13.33
C GLY A 106 -32.42 -11.67 13.27
N SER A 107 -32.62 -11.05 14.44
CA SER A 107 -33.53 -9.92 14.67
C SER A 107 -32.90 -8.91 15.64
N GLY A 108 -33.39 -7.68 15.61
CA GLY A 108 -32.93 -6.65 16.53
C GLY A 108 -33.66 -5.33 16.34
N ARG A 109 -33.07 -4.25 16.85
CA ARG A 109 -33.58 -2.89 16.77
C ARG A 109 -32.47 -1.95 16.37
N LEU A 110 -32.72 -1.20 15.30
CA LEU A 110 -31.90 -0.06 14.90
C LEU A 110 -32.59 1.20 15.41
N THR A 111 -31.82 2.02 16.13
CA THR A 111 -32.25 3.33 16.63
C THR A 111 -31.31 4.38 16.06
N TRP A 112 -31.84 5.51 15.61
CA TRP A 112 -31.04 6.62 15.12
C TRP A 112 -31.69 7.96 15.45
N VAL A 113 -30.89 9.01 15.38
CA VAL A 113 -31.31 10.39 15.62
C VAL A 113 -31.67 11.08 14.30
N ASP A 114 -32.86 11.66 14.21
CA ASP A 114 -33.29 12.57 13.13
C ASP A 114 -33.52 13.98 13.71
N GLN A 115 -33.73 14.99 12.86
CA GLN A 115 -33.78 16.44 13.19
C GLN A 115 -34.74 16.85 14.32
N ASP A 116 -35.68 15.99 14.75
CA ASP A 116 -36.65 16.31 15.81
C ASP A 116 -36.78 15.24 16.92
N ASP A 117 -36.42 13.96 16.67
CA ASP A 117 -36.64 12.86 17.63
C ASP A 117 -35.82 11.60 17.29
N ALA A 118 -35.65 10.71 18.27
CA ALA A 118 -35.08 9.39 18.11
C ALA A 118 -36.07 8.46 17.35
N GLN A 119 -35.65 8.05 16.16
CA GLN A 119 -36.37 7.09 15.34
C GLN A 119 -35.91 5.66 15.63
N ARG A 120 -36.82 4.70 15.45
CA ARG A 120 -36.53 3.28 15.69
C ARG A 120 -37.20 2.39 14.66
N VAL A 121 -36.50 1.35 14.24
CA VAL A 121 -37.04 0.28 13.38
C VAL A 121 -36.63 -1.07 13.95
N ASN A 122 -37.59 -2.00 13.99
CA ASN A 122 -37.29 -3.40 14.31
C ASN A 122 -36.77 -4.06 13.03
N LEU A 123 -35.63 -4.72 13.15
CA LEU A 123 -34.95 -5.43 12.09
C LEU A 123 -35.30 -6.91 12.14
N ARG A 124 -35.56 -7.50 10.97
CA ARG A 124 -35.67 -8.94 10.73
C ARG A 124 -34.87 -9.35 9.50
N ARG A 125 -34.58 -10.64 9.36
CA ARG A 125 -33.95 -11.22 8.16
C ARG A 125 -34.60 -10.68 6.88
N GLY A 126 -33.76 -10.20 5.96
CA GLY A 126 -34.14 -9.64 4.67
C GLY A 126 -34.42 -8.14 4.68
N ASP A 127 -34.47 -7.50 5.84
CA ASP A 127 -34.69 -6.06 5.90
C ASP A 127 -33.52 -5.28 5.31
N ILE A 128 -33.87 -4.27 4.54
CA ILE A 128 -32.99 -3.28 3.93
C ILE A 128 -33.32 -1.92 4.51
N TYR A 129 -32.29 -1.18 4.92
CA TYR A 129 -32.44 0.18 5.38
C TYR A 129 -31.27 1.06 4.96
N ARG A 130 -31.49 2.37 4.88
CA ARG A 130 -30.46 3.35 4.57
C ARG A 130 -30.35 4.34 5.73
N LEU A 131 -29.13 4.63 6.16
CA LEU A 131 -28.82 5.75 7.04
C LEU A 131 -27.94 6.76 6.28
N PRO A 132 -28.33 8.05 6.22
CA PRO A 132 -27.52 9.07 5.59
C PRO A 132 -26.30 9.45 6.44
N PRO A 133 -25.23 9.98 5.83
CA PRO A 133 -24.10 10.51 6.58
C PRO A 133 -24.54 11.61 7.56
N GLY A 134 -23.81 11.73 8.67
CA GLY A 134 -24.15 12.61 9.81
C GLY A 134 -25.17 12.02 10.79
N THR A 135 -25.68 10.81 10.54
CA THR A 135 -26.64 10.15 11.44
C THR A 135 -25.92 9.53 12.63
N ILE A 136 -26.39 9.81 13.85
CA ILE A 136 -26.00 9.04 15.04
C ILE A 136 -26.93 7.83 15.18
N PHE A 137 -26.38 6.63 15.24
CA PHE A 137 -27.17 5.40 15.37
C PHE A 137 -26.52 4.37 16.29
N HIS A 138 -27.35 3.47 16.81
CA HIS A 138 -26.92 2.31 17.58
C HIS A 138 -27.79 1.09 17.20
N VAL A 139 -27.27 -0.12 17.41
CA VAL A 139 -27.99 -1.36 17.07
C VAL A 139 -28.02 -2.29 18.27
N GLN A 140 -29.20 -2.78 18.61
CA GLN A 140 -29.42 -3.76 19.67
C GLN A 140 -29.88 -5.08 19.05
N SER A 141 -29.23 -6.19 19.37
CA SER A 141 -29.72 -7.52 18.98
C SER A 141 -30.92 -7.95 19.83
N ASP A 142 -31.59 -9.01 19.42
CA ASP A 142 -32.67 -9.60 20.21
C ASP A 142 -32.18 -9.97 21.62
N LEU A 143 -33.04 -9.73 22.63
CA LEU A 143 -32.73 -9.99 24.03
C LEU A 143 -32.97 -11.46 24.40
N ASP A 144 -33.63 -12.22 23.54
CA ASP A 144 -33.82 -13.64 23.75
C ASP A 144 -32.53 -14.42 23.39
N PRO A 145 -31.86 -15.07 24.36
CA PRO A 145 -30.59 -15.76 24.14
C PRO A 145 -30.72 -17.00 23.24
N GLN A 146 -31.94 -17.48 22.97
CA GLN A 146 -32.19 -18.58 22.04
C GLN A 146 -32.28 -18.14 20.58
N ARG A 147 -32.23 -16.82 20.31
CA ARG A 147 -32.31 -16.28 18.96
C ARG A 147 -31.00 -16.43 18.21
N GLU A 148 -31.11 -16.46 16.89
CA GLU A 148 -29.94 -16.39 16.02
C GLU A 148 -29.21 -15.05 16.18
N LYS A 149 -27.87 -15.11 16.09
CA LYS A 149 -27.03 -13.90 16.04
C LYS A 149 -27.51 -12.96 14.95
N LEU A 150 -27.62 -11.68 15.27
CA LEU A 150 -27.97 -10.65 14.31
C LEU A 150 -26.77 -10.38 13.41
N ARG A 151 -26.90 -10.66 12.11
CA ARG A 151 -25.86 -10.39 11.11
C ARG A 151 -26.34 -9.35 10.12
N ILE A 152 -25.57 -8.28 9.98
CA ILE A 152 -25.85 -7.17 9.08
C ILE A 152 -24.69 -7.05 8.07
N HIS A 153 -25.02 -6.92 6.80
CA HIS A 153 -24.09 -6.55 5.74
C HIS A 153 -24.35 -5.10 5.38
N ALA A 154 -23.36 -4.24 5.57
CA ALA A 154 -23.46 -2.81 5.35
C ALA A 154 -22.54 -2.40 4.20
N PHE A 155 -23.09 -1.66 3.24
CA PHE A 155 -22.34 -1.07 2.14
C PHE A 155 -22.25 0.43 2.35
N PHE A 156 -21.05 0.98 2.24
CA PHE A 156 -20.78 2.39 2.42
C PHE A 156 -20.40 3.05 1.10
N THR A 157 -21.01 4.20 0.82
CA THR A 157 -20.78 4.99 -0.40
C THR A 157 -20.83 6.48 -0.07
N ASP A 158 -20.16 7.28 -0.88
CA ASP A 158 -20.45 8.71 -0.97
C ASP A 158 -21.72 8.91 -1.83
N PRO A 159 -22.64 9.83 -1.47
CA PRO A 159 -23.78 10.16 -2.31
C PRO A 159 -23.41 10.78 -3.67
N ASP A 160 -22.23 11.42 -3.79
CA ASP A 160 -21.82 12.18 -4.97
C ASP A 160 -20.90 11.39 -5.93
N ASP A 161 -20.22 10.36 -5.45
CA ASP A 161 -19.41 9.42 -6.22
C ASP A 161 -19.64 8.01 -5.64
N ASP A 162 -19.88 6.97 -6.45
CA ASP A 162 -20.14 5.61 -5.97
C ASP A 162 -18.92 4.95 -5.27
N SER A 163 -18.00 5.75 -4.73
CA SER A 163 -16.77 5.39 -4.04
C SER A 163 -16.88 5.76 -2.55
N TYR A 164 -16.01 5.16 -1.72
CA TYR A 164 -15.92 5.47 -0.30
C TYR A 164 -14.57 6.14 0.00
N GLU A 165 -14.57 7.41 0.41
CA GLU A 165 -13.35 8.18 0.72
C GLU A 165 -13.33 8.94 2.08
N PRO A 166 -13.87 8.42 3.21
CA PRO A 166 -13.65 9.07 4.49
C PRO A 166 -12.28 8.72 5.09
N LEU A 167 -11.37 9.71 5.12
CA LEU A 167 -10.07 9.67 5.84
C LEU A 167 -10.19 9.24 7.31
N ILE A 168 -11.38 9.37 7.91
CA ILE A 168 -11.68 9.16 9.34
C ILE A 168 -12.33 7.77 9.58
N GLY A 169 -12.68 7.04 8.52
CA GLY A 169 -13.39 5.75 8.59
C GLY A 169 -14.91 5.86 8.46
N ALA A 170 -15.63 4.75 8.65
CA ALA A 170 -17.05 4.67 8.29
C ALA A 170 -17.94 5.43 9.26
N TYR A 171 -17.50 5.47 10.52
CA TYR A 171 -18.18 6.12 11.61
C TYR A 171 -17.20 6.38 12.76
N SER A 172 -17.56 7.29 13.67
CA SER A 172 -16.82 7.54 14.91
C SER A 172 -17.71 7.31 16.13
N SER A 173 -17.14 6.74 17.19
CA SER A 173 -17.80 6.64 18.48
C SER A 173 -18.17 8.03 18.99
N VAL A 174 -19.41 8.20 19.46
CA VAL A 174 -19.85 9.46 20.11
C VAL A 174 -18.94 9.82 21.28
N GLY A 175 -18.46 8.80 22.01
CA GLY A 175 -17.53 9.01 23.12
C GLY A 175 -16.16 9.53 22.68
N ASP A 176 -15.68 9.17 21.49
CA ASP A 176 -14.40 9.66 20.98
C ASP A 176 -14.52 11.08 20.43
N LEU A 177 -15.67 11.41 19.80
CA LEU A 177 -15.97 12.78 19.37
C LEU A 177 -15.94 13.76 20.54
N LEU A 178 -16.52 13.39 21.68
CA LEU A 178 -16.55 14.22 22.89
C LEU A 178 -15.15 14.39 23.48
N ARG A 179 -14.37 13.32 23.53
CA ARG A 179 -12.99 13.35 24.06
C ARG A 179 -12.01 14.14 23.19
N GLY A 180 -12.41 14.49 21.95
CA GLY A 180 -11.63 15.37 21.08
C GLY A 180 -11.64 16.85 21.49
N PHE A 181 -12.53 17.26 22.40
CA PHE A 181 -12.63 18.64 22.86
C PHE A 181 -11.93 18.87 24.20
N ASP A 182 -11.36 20.07 24.37
CA ASP A 182 -10.79 20.50 25.64
C ASP A 182 -11.84 20.55 26.74
N ARG A 183 -11.41 20.19 27.95
CA ARG A 183 -12.26 20.19 29.15
C ARG A 183 -13.04 21.49 29.33
N LYS A 184 -12.38 22.63 29.17
CA LYS A 184 -13.02 23.94 29.37
C LYS A 184 -14.13 24.19 28.33
N VAL A 185 -13.92 23.75 27.09
CA VAL A 185 -14.93 23.83 26.03
C VAL A 185 -16.15 22.99 26.40
N LEU A 186 -15.93 21.75 26.84
CA LEU A 186 -17.02 20.85 27.26
C LEU A 186 -17.79 21.38 28.48
N GLN A 187 -17.09 21.88 29.50
CA GLN A 187 -17.73 22.52 30.65
C GLN A 187 -18.66 23.66 30.21
N GLU A 188 -18.17 24.56 29.35
CA GLU A 188 -18.94 25.72 28.90
C GLU A 188 -20.06 25.35 27.93
N ALA A 189 -19.87 24.33 27.09
CA ALA A 189 -20.87 23.85 26.14
C ALA A 189 -22.02 23.13 26.85
N PHE A 190 -21.70 22.21 27.78
CA PHE A 190 -22.70 21.45 28.51
C PHE A 190 -23.25 22.17 29.74
N LYS A 191 -22.64 23.28 30.15
CA LYS A 191 -22.89 23.95 31.45
C LYS A 191 -22.84 22.94 32.60
N ALA A 192 -21.83 22.07 32.56
CA ALA A 192 -21.63 20.96 33.48
C ALA A 192 -20.47 21.24 34.47
N PRO A 193 -20.54 20.70 35.70
CA PRO A 193 -19.43 20.79 36.65
C PRO A 193 -18.16 20.17 36.09
N GLU A 194 -17.00 20.73 36.45
CA GLU A 194 -15.70 20.22 36.02
C GLU A 194 -15.50 18.74 36.38
N GLU A 195 -15.88 18.35 37.60
CA GLU A 195 -15.80 16.98 38.10
C GLU A 195 -16.55 15.98 37.21
N LEU A 196 -17.72 16.37 36.66
CA LEU A 196 -18.51 15.53 35.77
C LEU A 196 -17.85 15.39 34.39
N ILE A 197 -17.31 16.48 33.85
CA ILE A 197 -16.57 16.44 32.58
C ILE A 197 -15.33 15.55 32.73
N GLU A 198 -14.64 15.66 33.85
CA GLU A 198 -13.47 14.85 34.19
C GLU A 198 -13.77 13.36 34.32
N GLU A 199 -14.88 13.02 34.98
CA GLU A 199 -15.33 11.63 35.07
C GLU A 199 -15.54 11.04 33.66
N ILE A 200 -16.17 11.79 32.75
CA ILE A 200 -16.42 11.33 31.36
C ILE A 200 -15.11 11.21 30.55
N LEU A 201 -14.23 12.22 30.62
CA LEU A 201 -13.00 12.24 29.85
C LEU A 201 -12.01 11.17 30.31
N SER A 202 -11.94 10.93 31.63
CA SER A 202 -11.09 9.92 32.25
C SER A 202 -11.66 8.49 32.18
N ALA A 203 -12.95 8.34 31.92
CA ALA A 203 -13.61 7.04 31.86
C ALA A 203 -12.99 6.15 30.77
N THR A 204 -12.69 4.91 31.14
CA THR A 204 -12.19 3.87 30.23
C THR A 204 -13.11 3.74 29.01
N ARG A 205 -12.51 3.69 27.82
CA ARG A 205 -13.26 3.54 26.57
C ARG A 205 -13.91 2.15 26.55
N PRO A 206 -15.25 2.05 26.47
CA PRO A 206 -15.89 0.76 26.30
C PRO A 206 -15.57 0.20 24.90
N PRO A 207 -15.59 -1.14 24.73
CA PRO A 207 -15.50 -1.71 23.40
C PRO A 207 -16.73 -1.33 22.55
N PRO A 208 -16.65 -1.35 21.21
CA PRO A 208 -17.75 -0.92 20.34
C PRO A 208 -19.05 -1.74 20.49
N ILE A 209 -18.92 -3.00 20.93
CA ILE A 209 -20.04 -3.90 21.19
C ILE A 209 -19.98 -4.35 22.65
N ILE A 210 -21.08 -4.21 23.38
CA ILE A 210 -21.19 -4.56 24.80
C ILE A 210 -22.42 -5.42 25.06
N HIS A 211 -22.50 -6.03 26.24
CA HIS A 211 -23.73 -6.66 26.71
C HIS A 211 -24.84 -5.62 26.90
N ALA A 212 -26.02 -5.90 26.34
CA ALA A 212 -27.17 -5.00 26.39
C ALA A 212 -27.66 -4.74 27.82
N THR A 213 -27.53 -5.69 28.75
CA THR A 213 -27.93 -5.47 30.15
C THR A 213 -26.86 -4.80 30.99
N ALA A 214 -25.57 -4.80 30.58
CA ALA A 214 -24.53 -4.00 31.24
C ALA A 214 -24.77 -2.49 31.01
N ALA A 215 -25.35 -2.13 29.86
CA ALA A 215 -25.94 -0.81 29.61
C ALA A 215 -27.20 -0.51 30.46
N SER A 216 -27.74 -1.54 31.13
CA SER A 216 -28.91 -1.42 32.01
C SER A 216 -28.56 -1.54 33.50
N GLU A 217 -27.47 -2.16 33.93
CA GLU A 217 -27.21 -2.40 35.37
C GLU A 217 -26.27 -1.39 36.03
N SER A 218 -25.57 -0.55 35.26
CA SER A 218 -24.75 0.55 35.80
C SER A 218 -25.14 1.91 35.19
N LYS A 219 -25.63 2.83 36.05
CA LYS A 219 -26.01 4.22 35.73
C LYS A 219 -27.15 4.41 34.70
N LYS A 220 -28.27 3.68 34.89
CA LYS A 220 -29.55 3.79 34.11
C LYS A 220 -30.02 5.22 33.81
N HIS A 221 -29.83 6.15 34.73
CA HIS A 221 -30.39 7.51 34.58
C HIS A 221 -29.47 8.40 33.77
N ILE A 222 -28.15 8.34 33.98
CA ILE A 222 -27.20 9.29 33.41
C ILE A 222 -26.97 9.00 31.93
N PHE A 223 -26.70 7.76 31.52
CA PHE A 223 -26.38 7.50 30.10
C PHE A 223 -27.58 7.77 29.18
N TRP A 224 -28.79 7.32 29.54
CA TRP A 224 -30.00 7.51 28.74
C TRP A 224 -30.60 8.93 28.86
N GLU A 225 -30.55 9.61 30.01
CA GLU A 225 -30.90 11.05 30.08
C GLU A 225 -29.88 11.91 29.36
N TRP A 226 -28.61 11.53 29.33
CA TRP A 226 -27.55 12.30 28.69
C TRP A 226 -27.53 12.07 27.18
N GLU A 227 -27.77 10.86 26.69
CA GLU A 227 -28.05 10.59 25.28
C GLU A 227 -29.33 11.34 24.86
N ALA A 228 -30.42 11.26 25.64
CA ALA A 228 -31.64 12.04 25.39
C ALA A 228 -31.42 13.57 25.49
N ARG A 229 -30.53 14.07 26.36
CA ARG A 229 -30.16 15.50 26.45
C ARG A 229 -29.24 15.94 25.32
N MET A 230 -28.30 15.10 24.89
CA MET A 230 -27.42 15.33 23.72
C MET A 230 -28.24 15.37 22.45
N LEU A 231 -29.14 14.40 22.29
CA LEU A 231 -30.22 14.43 21.31
C LEU A 231 -30.93 15.78 21.42
N LYS A 232 -31.52 16.12 22.56
CA LYS A 232 -32.26 17.37 22.73
C LYS A 232 -31.43 18.64 22.46
N SER A 233 -30.12 18.67 22.75
CA SER A 233 -29.26 19.83 22.48
C SER A 233 -28.86 19.97 21.01
N TYR A 234 -28.66 18.86 20.29
CA TYR A 234 -28.53 18.88 18.82
C TYR A 234 -29.82 19.37 18.16
N LEU A 235 -30.98 19.08 18.75
CA LEU A 235 -32.31 19.42 18.24
C LEU A 235 -32.72 20.88 18.49
N THR A 236 -32.09 21.59 19.43
CA THR A 236 -32.45 22.99 19.77
C THR A 236 -31.83 24.07 18.86
N GLY A 237 -31.04 23.70 17.86
CA GLY A 237 -30.34 24.64 16.97
C GLY A 237 -31.06 25.03 15.67
N ALA A 238 -32.15 24.36 15.29
CA ALA A 238 -32.87 24.62 14.05
C ALA A 238 -34.36 24.94 14.31
N GLY A 239 -34.82 26.07 13.78
CA GLY A 239 -36.20 26.52 13.91
C GLY A 239 -37.20 25.49 13.40
N SER A 240 -38.21 25.20 14.23
CA SER A 240 -39.23 24.19 14.01
C SER A 240 -40.18 24.56 12.86
N ILE A 241 -40.20 23.74 11.80
CA ILE A 241 -41.35 23.63 10.88
C ILE A 241 -41.78 22.16 10.91
N GLY A 242 -42.81 21.87 11.72
CA GLY A 242 -43.36 20.53 11.88
C GLY A 242 -44.05 20.04 10.61
N TYR A 243 -43.37 19.14 9.88
CA TYR A 243 -44.02 18.27 8.90
C TYR A 243 -44.28 16.90 9.53
N ASN A 244 -45.50 16.38 9.39
CA ASN A 244 -45.88 15.02 9.76
C ASN A 244 -45.04 13.99 8.97
N LYS A 245 -43.84 13.66 9.45
CA LYS A 245 -42.97 12.65 8.85
C LYS A 245 -43.58 11.27 9.11
N LYS A 246 -44.02 10.58 8.05
CA LYS A 246 -44.46 9.18 8.14
C LYS A 246 -43.31 8.33 8.69
N LYS A 247 -43.57 7.52 9.72
CA LYS A 247 -42.60 6.53 10.23
C LYS A 247 -42.13 5.65 9.08
N THR A 248 -40.86 5.76 8.70
CA THR A 248 -40.24 4.94 7.66
C THR A 248 -40.03 3.54 8.20
N ARG A 249 -40.58 2.53 7.51
CA ARG A 249 -40.35 1.11 7.82
C ARG A 249 -39.19 0.61 6.97
N ALA A 250 -38.46 -0.39 7.46
CA ALA A 250 -37.53 -1.13 6.63
C ALA A 250 -38.26 -1.86 5.51
N TYR A 251 -37.60 -1.99 4.36
CA TYR A 251 -38.12 -2.73 3.22
C TYR A 251 -37.54 -4.15 3.28
N ASN A 252 -38.39 -5.19 3.27
CA ASN A 252 -37.90 -6.55 3.30
C ASN A 252 -37.75 -7.11 1.88
N VAL A 253 -36.56 -7.60 1.54
CA VAL A 253 -36.27 -8.16 0.22
C VAL A 253 -37.14 -9.37 -0.13
N TYR A 254 -37.54 -10.16 0.88
CA TYR A 254 -38.36 -11.37 0.68
C TYR A 254 -39.85 -11.07 0.54
N ASP A 255 -40.27 -9.81 0.78
CA ASP A 255 -41.63 -9.36 0.48
C ASP A 255 -41.76 -8.89 -0.99
N ALA A 256 -40.64 -8.79 -1.73
CA ALA A 256 -40.62 -8.38 -3.13
C ALA A 256 -41.01 -9.54 -4.08
N ASP A 257 -41.67 -9.21 -5.18
CA ASP A 257 -41.89 -10.16 -6.27
C ASP A 257 -40.56 -10.54 -6.92
N LYS A 258 -40.41 -11.81 -7.28
CA LYS A 258 -39.25 -12.28 -8.03
C LYS A 258 -39.28 -11.71 -9.44
N ASP A 259 -38.13 -11.23 -9.92
CA ASP A 259 -37.98 -10.78 -11.30
C ASP A 259 -37.91 -11.97 -12.26
N PHE A 260 -37.40 -13.11 -11.79
CA PHE A 260 -37.37 -14.37 -12.53
C PHE A 260 -37.49 -15.57 -11.58
N GLU A 261 -38.19 -16.62 -12.02
CA GLU A 261 -38.29 -17.90 -11.32
C GLU A 261 -38.54 -19.05 -12.30
N ASN A 262 -37.80 -20.14 -12.16
CA ASN A 262 -38.08 -21.44 -12.76
C ASN A 262 -37.58 -22.58 -11.84
N CYS A 263 -37.57 -23.82 -12.34
CA CYS A 263 -37.12 -24.98 -11.57
C CYS A 263 -35.65 -24.93 -11.16
N ASN A 264 -34.82 -24.12 -11.84
CA ASN A 264 -33.38 -24.03 -11.64
C ASN A 264 -32.99 -22.92 -10.65
N GLY A 265 -33.95 -22.06 -10.26
CA GLY A 265 -33.67 -20.98 -9.32
C GLY A 265 -34.59 -19.78 -9.47
N TRP A 266 -34.21 -18.69 -8.80
CA TRP A 266 -34.89 -17.42 -8.89
C TRP A 266 -33.95 -16.24 -8.66
N SER A 267 -34.34 -15.06 -9.14
CA SER A 267 -33.66 -13.80 -8.89
C SER A 267 -34.65 -12.67 -8.65
N LEU A 268 -34.22 -11.66 -7.90
CA LEU A 268 -34.97 -10.43 -7.67
C LEU A 268 -34.01 -9.25 -7.49
N THR A 269 -34.50 -8.06 -7.82
CA THR A 269 -33.82 -6.78 -7.63
C THR A 269 -34.72 -5.80 -6.88
N VAL A 270 -34.19 -5.19 -5.83
CA VAL A 270 -34.81 -4.09 -5.09
C VAL A 270 -34.11 -2.79 -5.47
N THR A 271 -34.88 -1.84 -5.98
CA THR A 271 -34.40 -0.52 -6.42
C THR A 271 -35.11 0.59 -5.65
N LYS A 272 -34.79 1.86 -5.95
CA LYS A 272 -35.51 3.01 -5.39
C LYS A 272 -37.01 3.04 -5.71
N LYS A 273 -37.45 2.30 -6.75
CA LYS A 273 -38.88 2.20 -7.09
C LYS A 273 -39.63 1.40 -6.03
N ASP A 274 -38.99 0.37 -5.51
CA ASP A 274 -39.55 -0.59 -4.55
C ASP A 274 -39.35 -0.07 -3.12
N ALA A 275 -38.10 0.28 -2.78
CA ALA A 275 -37.71 0.80 -1.49
C ALA A 275 -37.37 2.29 -1.57
N ARG A 276 -38.29 3.16 -1.13
CA ARG A 276 -38.05 4.63 -1.10
C ARG A 276 -36.83 5.03 -0.26
N SER A 277 -36.43 4.21 0.71
CA SER A 277 -35.21 4.41 1.50
C SER A 277 -33.94 4.44 0.63
N LEU A 278 -33.93 3.76 -0.53
CA LEU A 278 -32.77 3.70 -1.44
C LEU A 278 -32.70 4.89 -2.43
N LYS A 279 -33.64 5.84 -2.39
CA LYS A 279 -33.77 6.89 -3.43
C LYS A 279 -32.50 7.72 -3.66
N HIS A 280 -31.68 7.91 -2.64
CA HIS A 280 -30.45 8.70 -2.71
C HIS A 280 -29.20 7.90 -2.34
N ALA A 281 -29.28 6.57 -2.27
CA ALA A 281 -28.11 5.73 -1.97
C ALA A 281 -27.25 5.42 -3.19
N ASN A 282 -27.69 5.81 -4.39
CA ASN A 282 -27.15 5.39 -5.70
C ASN A 282 -27.02 3.87 -5.95
N ILE A 283 -27.53 3.05 -5.03
CA ILE A 283 -27.35 1.59 -5.00
C ILE A 283 -28.70 0.87 -5.07
N GLY A 284 -28.71 -0.26 -5.78
CA GLY A 284 -29.75 -1.29 -5.75
C GLY A 284 -29.26 -2.54 -5.02
N ILE A 285 -30.18 -3.43 -4.66
CA ILE A 285 -29.84 -4.73 -4.06
C ILE A 285 -30.41 -5.82 -4.95
N PHE A 286 -29.65 -6.89 -5.16
CA PHE A 286 -30.13 -8.08 -5.83
C PHE A 286 -29.92 -9.31 -4.95
N LEU A 287 -30.76 -10.32 -5.18
CA LEU A 287 -30.67 -11.61 -4.52
C LEU A 287 -30.93 -12.70 -5.56
N VAL A 288 -30.04 -13.69 -5.58
CA VAL A 288 -30.07 -14.80 -6.53
C VAL A 288 -29.99 -16.10 -5.76
N ASN A 289 -30.81 -17.06 -6.18
CA ASN A 289 -30.77 -18.43 -5.71
C ASN A 289 -30.68 -19.34 -6.94
N LEU A 290 -29.56 -20.07 -7.04
CA LEU A 290 -29.37 -21.14 -8.02
C LEU A 290 -29.51 -22.47 -7.29
N THR A 291 -30.44 -23.32 -7.73
CA THR A 291 -30.54 -24.69 -7.21
C THR A 291 -29.33 -25.50 -7.67
N ARG A 292 -28.98 -26.58 -6.97
CA ARG A 292 -27.85 -27.45 -7.33
C ARG A 292 -27.81 -27.80 -8.83
N GLY A 293 -26.61 -27.82 -9.42
CA GLY A 293 -26.43 -28.11 -10.85
C GLY A 293 -27.12 -27.12 -11.79
N SER A 294 -27.34 -25.87 -11.37
CA SER A 294 -27.88 -24.78 -12.19
C SER A 294 -26.85 -23.70 -12.47
N MET A 295 -27.13 -22.87 -13.47
CA MET A 295 -26.36 -21.67 -13.75
C MET A 295 -27.27 -20.47 -14.00
N MET A 296 -26.85 -19.28 -13.59
CA MET A 296 -27.31 -18.08 -14.27
C MET A 296 -26.62 -18.04 -15.63
N GLY A 297 -27.40 -18.08 -16.71
CA GLY A 297 -26.89 -18.20 -18.07
C GLY A 297 -25.86 -17.11 -18.42
N PRO A 298 -24.97 -17.34 -19.41
CA PRO A 298 -23.94 -16.36 -19.75
C PRO A 298 -24.56 -15.00 -20.08
N HIS A 299 -24.15 -13.95 -19.37
CA HIS A 299 -24.75 -12.62 -19.48
C HIS A 299 -23.79 -11.50 -19.08
N TRP A 300 -24.12 -10.25 -19.38
CA TRP A 300 -23.42 -9.09 -18.83
C TRP A 300 -24.38 -8.05 -18.28
N ASN A 301 -23.86 -7.21 -17.41
CA ASN A 301 -24.57 -6.08 -16.82
C ASN A 301 -24.28 -4.80 -17.60
N PRO A 302 -25.26 -4.17 -18.26
CA PRO A 302 -25.02 -2.98 -19.07
C PRO A 302 -24.93 -1.69 -18.24
N GLN A 303 -25.50 -1.67 -17.03
CA GLN A 303 -25.68 -0.44 -16.25
C GLN A 303 -24.99 -0.48 -14.88
N ALA A 304 -24.58 -1.66 -14.40
CA ALA A 304 -24.14 -1.82 -13.02
C ALA A 304 -22.85 -2.63 -12.89
N THR A 305 -22.03 -2.21 -11.93
CA THR A 305 -21.09 -3.10 -11.26
C THR A 305 -21.85 -3.77 -10.12
N GLU A 306 -21.62 -5.06 -9.93
CA GLU A 306 -22.26 -5.88 -8.92
C GLU A 306 -21.23 -6.34 -7.90
N VAL A 307 -21.43 -6.00 -6.63
CA VAL A 307 -20.62 -6.45 -5.49
C VAL A 307 -21.45 -7.44 -4.69
N ALA A 308 -21.18 -8.72 -4.86
CA ALA A 308 -21.94 -9.82 -4.31
C ALA A 308 -21.28 -10.42 -3.07
N ILE A 309 -22.11 -10.93 -2.15
CA ILE A 309 -21.73 -11.64 -0.93
C ILE A 309 -22.41 -13.00 -0.99
N VAL A 310 -21.62 -14.07 -0.91
CA VAL A 310 -22.16 -15.43 -0.87
C VAL A 310 -22.86 -15.65 0.45
N LEU A 311 -24.10 -16.09 0.36
CA LEU A 311 -24.98 -16.28 1.47
C LEU A 311 -25.07 -17.74 1.91
N HIS A 312 -25.18 -18.66 0.95
CA HIS A 312 -25.31 -20.10 1.20
C HIS A 312 -24.61 -20.88 0.08
N GLY A 313 -23.93 -21.96 0.46
CA GLY A 313 -23.27 -22.89 -0.43
C GLY A 313 -22.02 -22.32 -1.11
N GLN A 314 -21.65 -22.96 -2.21
CA GLN A 314 -20.47 -22.65 -3.00
C GLN A 314 -20.86 -22.47 -4.47
N GLY A 315 -20.11 -21.63 -5.18
CA GLY A 315 -20.35 -21.34 -6.58
C GLY A 315 -19.06 -21.20 -7.37
N MET A 316 -19.16 -21.43 -8.67
CA MET A 316 -18.09 -21.15 -9.62
C MET A 316 -18.48 -19.95 -10.47
N ILE A 317 -17.56 -18.99 -10.60
CA ILE A 317 -17.75 -17.79 -11.41
C ILE A 317 -16.78 -17.84 -12.58
N ARG A 318 -17.32 -17.76 -13.80
CA ARG A 318 -16.55 -17.57 -15.03
C ARG A 318 -16.73 -16.14 -15.50
N LEU A 319 -15.64 -15.40 -15.62
CA LEU A 319 -15.61 -14.06 -16.21
C LEU A 319 -14.81 -14.06 -17.50
N VAL A 320 -15.38 -13.47 -18.54
CA VAL A 320 -14.75 -13.37 -19.85
C VAL A 320 -14.31 -11.94 -20.08
N CYS A 321 -13.06 -11.75 -20.50
CA CYS A 321 -12.63 -10.46 -21.01
C CYS A 321 -12.84 -10.40 -22.53
N SER A 322 -13.53 -9.35 -23.00
CA SER A 322 -13.89 -9.18 -24.40
C SER A 322 -12.90 -8.36 -25.23
N SER A 323 -11.85 -7.77 -24.62
CA SER A 323 -10.88 -6.95 -25.38
C SER A 323 -9.89 -7.83 -26.15
N SER A 324 -9.85 -7.64 -27.47
CA SER A 324 -8.88 -8.28 -28.37
C SER A 324 -7.54 -7.53 -28.46
N SER A 325 -7.37 -6.45 -27.69
CA SER A 325 -6.14 -5.66 -27.67
C SER A 325 -5.06 -6.40 -26.90
N LYS A 326 -3.93 -6.68 -27.58
CA LYS A 326 -2.72 -7.27 -26.97
C LYS A 326 -2.08 -6.38 -25.87
N GLU A 327 -2.63 -5.18 -25.64
CA GLU A 327 -2.22 -4.19 -24.65
C GLU A 327 -3.14 -4.08 -23.42
N SER A 328 -4.21 -4.87 -23.33
CA SER A 328 -5.06 -4.85 -22.12
C SER A 328 -4.65 -5.97 -21.16
N ASP A 329 -4.30 -5.63 -19.92
CA ASP A 329 -4.08 -6.54 -18.76
C ASP A 329 -5.33 -7.37 -18.35
N CYS A 330 -6.30 -7.49 -19.23
CA CYS A 330 -7.60 -8.05 -18.96
C CYS A 330 -7.64 -9.54 -19.36
N LYS A 331 -7.36 -10.41 -18.39
CA LYS A 331 -7.40 -11.87 -18.54
C LYS A 331 -8.78 -12.41 -18.18
N SER A 332 -9.32 -13.34 -18.96
CA SER A 332 -10.53 -14.08 -18.56
C SER A 332 -10.21 -14.94 -17.34
N THR A 333 -11.05 -14.89 -16.31
CA THR A 333 -10.77 -15.55 -15.02
C THR A 333 -11.85 -16.57 -14.66
N ARG A 334 -11.46 -17.51 -13.82
CA ARG A 334 -12.33 -18.49 -13.16
C ARG A 334 -12.00 -18.45 -11.69
N PHE A 335 -13.01 -18.51 -10.84
CA PHE A 335 -12.77 -18.61 -9.42
C PHE A 335 -13.97 -19.20 -8.67
N ARG A 336 -13.65 -20.00 -7.66
CA ARG A 336 -14.61 -20.58 -6.73
C ARG A 336 -14.87 -19.65 -5.55
N VAL A 337 -16.15 -19.42 -5.25
CA VAL A 337 -16.62 -18.65 -4.09
C VAL A 337 -17.30 -19.56 -3.08
N ASN A 338 -17.13 -19.26 -1.79
CA ASN A 338 -17.73 -19.98 -0.66
C ASN A 338 -18.54 -19.04 0.23
N GLU A 339 -19.28 -19.59 1.20
CA GLU A 339 -20.10 -18.81 2.13
C GLU A 339 -19.33 -17.67 2.84
N GLY A 340 -19.82 -16.45 2.64
CA GLY A 340 -19.20 -15.24 3.15
C GLY A 340 -18.09 -14.67 2.26
N ASP A 341 -17.72 -15.29 1.15
CA ASP A 341 -16.82 -14.62 0.21
C ASP A 341 -17.53 -13.44 -0.45
N VAL A 342 -16.78 -12.38 -0.74
CA VAL A 342 -17.25 -11.21 -1.47
C VAL A 342 -16.64 -11.27 -2.86
N PHE A 343 -17.44 -11.16 -3.91
CA PHE A 343 -16.94 -11.10 -5.28
C PHE A 343 -17.57 -9.92 -6.03
N MET A 344 -16.83 -9.34 -6.96
CA MET A 344 -17.29 -8.22 -7.76
C MET A 344 -17.20 -8.55 -9.25
N VAL A 345 -18.24 -8.13 -9.98
CA VAL A 345 -18.25 -8.16 -11.45
C VAL A 345 -18.57 -6.77 -11.98
N ARG A 346 -17.66 -6.23 -12.80
CA ARG A 346 -17.83 -4.92 -13.41
C ARG A 346 -18.85 -4.94 -14.54
N ARG A 347 -19.46 -3.78 -14.81
CA ARG A 347 -20.31 -3.60 -16.00
C ARG A 347 -19.60 -4.06 -17.28
N PHE A 348 -20.35 -4.58 -18.23
CA PHE A 348 -19.89 -5.08 -19.54
C PHE A 348 -18.97 -6.30 -19.55
N TYR A 349 -18.69 -6.93 -18.41
CA TYR A 349 -18.00 -8.21 -18.39
C TYR A 349 -19.00 -9.37 -18.53
N PRO A 350 -18.92 -10.16 -19.62
CA PRO A 350 -19.71 -11.38 -19.71
C PRO A 350 -19.31 -12.35 -18.62
N MET A 351 -20.31 -12.93 -17.98
CA MET A 351 -20.15 -13.82 -16.85
C MET A 351 -21.13 -14.98 -16.88
N ALA A 352 -20.72 -16.07 -16.26
CA ALA A 352 -21.60 -17.17 -15.87
C ALA A 352 -21.36 -17.49 -14.40
N GLN A 353 -22.44 -17.74 -13.66
CA GLN A 353 -22.42 -18.03 -12.24
C GLN A 353 -23.09 -19.38 -12.05
N MET A 354 -22.38 -20.34 -11.47
CA MET A 354 -22.76 -21.75 -11.49
C MET A 354 -22.79 -22.30 -10.07
N SER A 355 -23.84 -23.05 -9.74
CA SER A 355 -23.87 -23.87 -8.53
C SER A 355 -23.27 -25.25 -8.82
N TYR A 356 -22.64 -25.83 -7.82
CA TYR A 356 -22.18 -27.22 -7.86
C TYR A 356 -23.34 -28.22 -7.78
N ASN A 357 -23.09 -29.49 -8.08
CA ASN A 357 -24.10 -30.54 -7.97
C ASN A 357 -24.46 -30.89 -6.51
N ASN A 358 -23.58 -30.55 -5.57
CA ASN A 358 -23.70 -30.93 -4.17
C ASN A 358 -24.59 -29.99 -3.33
N ASP A 359 -24.73 -28.72 -3.71
CA ASP A 359 -25.48 -27.72 -2.94
C ASP A 359 -26.00 -26.58 -3.82
N SER A 360 -26.99 -25.85 -3.32
CA SER A 360 -27.48 -24.62 -3.96
C SER A 360 -26.51 -23.46 -3.74
N PHE A 361 -26.46 -22.53 -4.68
CA PHE A 361 -25.63 -21.32 -4.58
C PHE A 361 -26.54 -20.09 -4.43
N VAL A 362 -26.51 -19.48 -3.25
CA VAL A 362 -27.31 -18.29 -2.93
C VAL A 362 -26.37 -17.14 -2.63
N PHE A 363 -26.59 -16.00 -3.27
CA PHE A 363 -25.81 -14.78 -3.04
C PHE A 363 -26.71 -13.55 -3.15
N MET A 364 -26.43 -12.55 -2.33
CA MET A 364 -26.95 -11.19 -2.50
C MET A 364 -25.87 -10.31 -3.09
N GLY A 365 -26.23 -9.16 -3.64
CA GLY A 365 -25.25 -8.13 -3.96
C GLY A 365 -25.81 -6.72 -3.89
N PHE A 366 -24.88 -5.78 -3.79
CA PHE A 366 -25.12 -4.36 -4.01
C PHE A 366 -24.80 -4.03 -5.46
N SER A 367 -25.71 -3.33 -6.13
CA SER A 367 -25.62 -2.93 -7.52
C SER A 367 -25.40 -1.43 -7.59
N THR A 368 -24.41 -0.95 -8.33
CA THR A 368 -24.09 0.48 -8.46
C THR A 368 -25.07 1.25 -9.36
N THR A 369 -26.34 0.84 -9.38
CA THR A 369 -27.38 1.50 -10.15
C THR A 369 -28.66 1.62 -9.32
N THR A 370 -29.33 2.75 -9.47
CA THR A 370 -30.64 2.99 -8.84
C THR A 370 -31.82 2.54 -9.70
N ARG A 371 -31.55 2.00 -10.88
CA ARG A 371 -32.56 1.55 -11.84
C ARG A 371 -32.44 0.03 -12.01
N ARG A 372 -33.46 -0.58 -12.62
CA ARG A 372 -33.32 -1.98 -13.04
C ARG A 372 -32.16 -2.08 -14.02
N ASN A 373 -31.23 -2.99 -13.73
CA ASN A 373 -30.00 -3.19 -14.52
C ASN A 373 -30.26 -3.86 -15.88
N TYR A 374 -31.31 -4.68 -15.98
CA TYR A 374 -31.65 -5.48 -17.17
C TYR A 374 -30.45 -6.25 -17.75
N PRO A 375 -29.98 -7.31 -17.06
CA PRO A 375 -28.90 -8.14 -17.56
C PRO A 375 -29.18 -8.65 -18.98
N GLN A 376 -28.16 -8.65 -19.83
CA GLN A 376 -28.25 -9.07 -21.23
C GLN A 376 -27.70 -10.49 -21.37
N PHE A 377 -28.56 -11.45 -21.69
CA PHE A 377 -28.19 -12.86 -21.78
C PHE A 377 -27.69 -13.22 -23.18
N LEU A 378 -26.74 -14.15 -23.25
CA LEU A 378 -26.20 -14.72 -24.49
C LEU A 378 -26.83 -16.06 -24.84
N ALA A 379 -27.44 -16.75 -23.88
CA ALA A 379 -28.11 -18.04 -24.07
C ALA A 379 -29.56 -18.01 -23.55
N GLY A 380 -30.36 -18.99 -23.98
CA GLY A 380 -31.76 -19.13 -23.61
C GLY A 380 -32.73 -18.26 -24.39
N LYS A 381 -34.02 -18.40 -24.09
CA LYS A 381 -35.12 -17.68 -24.76
C LYS A 381 -35.07 -16.16 -24.60
N SER A 382 -34.41 -15.66 -23.56
CA SER A 382 -34.19 -14.22 -23.32
C SER A 382 -32.84 -13.74 -23.86
N SER A 383 -32.12 -14.55 -24.63
CA SER A 383 -30.85 -14.16 -25.22
C SER A 383 -31.02 -12.99 -26.20
N VAL A 384 -30.09 -12.04 -26.18
CA VAL A 384 -30.02 -10.97 -27.19
C VAL A 384 -29.84 -11.52 -28.60
N LEU A 385 -29.27 -12.73 -28.73
CA LEU A 385 -29.10 -13.38 -30.02
C LEU A 385 -30.45 -13.75 -30.63
N GLN A 386 -31.48 -14.03 -29.82
CA GLN A 386 -32.84 -14.27 -30.32
C GLN A 386 -33.46 -13.03 -30.98
N ALA A 387 -33.00 -11.84 -30.61
CA ALA A 387 -33.45 -10.58 -31.20
C ALA A 387 -32.68 -10.23 -32.50
N LEU A 388 -31.55 -10.91 -32.77
CA LEU A 388 -30.77 -10.71 -33.98
C LEU A 388 -31.33 -11.60 -35.11
N GLY A 389 -31.37 -11.04 -36.32
CA GLY A 389 -31.78 -11.80 -37.50
C GLY A 389 -30.85 -12.98 -37.74
N LYS A 390 -31.42 -14.14 -38.08
CA LYS A 390 -30.68 -15.38 -38.33
C LYS A 390 -29.51 -15.21 -39.30
N ASP A 391 -29.75 -14.53 -40.42
CA ASP A 391 -28.72 -14.29 -41.44
C ASP A 391 -27.57 -13.42 -40.89
N VAL A 392 -27.87 -12.51 -39.96
CA VAL A 392 -26.87 -11.67 -39.28
C VAL A 392 -26.02 -12.52 -38.35
N LEU A 393 -26.62 -13.43 -37.59
CA LEU A 393 -25.88 -14.35 -36.73
C LEU A 393 -25.00 -15.29 -37.53
N ALA A 394 -25.54 -15.87 -38.61
CA ALA A 394 -24.80 -16.76 -39.50
C ALA A 394 -23.57 -16.05 -40.11
N ALA A 395 -23.76 -14.81 -40.59
CA ALA A 395 -22.66 -13.97 -41.06
C ALA A 395 -21.66 -13.63 -39.95
N SER A 396 -22.14 -13.32 -38.73
CA SER A 396 -21.30 -12.93 -37.59
C SER A 396 -20.43 -14.06 -37.06
N PHE A 397 -20.95 -15.28 -37.04
CA PHE A 397 -20.22 -16.49 -36.63
C PHE A 397 -19.47 -17.16 -37.79
N ASN A 398 -19.68 -16.69 -39.02
CA ASN A 398 -19.17 -17.31 -40.25
C ASN A 398 -19.57 -18.79 -40.37
N VAL A 399 -20.86 -19.09 -40.15
CA VAL A 399 -21.43 -20.44 -40.21
C VAL A 399 -22.72 -20.47 -41.05
N PRO A 400 -23.17 -21.64 -41.53
CA PRO A 400 -24.46 -21.77 -42.20
C PRO A 400 -25.63 -21.45 -41.27
N ASN A 401 -26.72 -20.98 -41.88
CA ASN A 401 -28.00 -20.75 -41.22
C ASN A 401 -28.54 -21.97 -40.44
N THR A 402 -28.31 -23.18 -40.93
CA THR A 402 -28.72 -24.42 -40.24
C THR A 402 -28.01 -24.60 -38.90
N THR A 403 -26.72 -24.22 -38.82
CA THR A 403 -25.95 -24.28 -37.56
C THR A 403 -26.50 -23.29 -36.54
N VAL A 404 -26.96 -22.11 -36.98
CA VAL A 404 -27.60 -21.14 -36.08
C VAL A 404 -28.92 -21.70 -35.52
N ASP A 405 -29.75 -22.36 -36.34
CA ASP A 405 -30.98 -23.00 -35.85
C ASP A 405 -30.66 -24.09 -34.82
N GLU A 406 -29.68 -24.95 -35.12
CA GLU A 406 -29.25 -26.03 -34.24
C GLU A 406 -28.70 -25.51 -32.91
N LEU A 407 -27.98 -24.38 -32.92
CA LEU A 407 -27.47 -23.73 -31.72
C LEU A 407 -28.59 -23.13 -30.86
N MET A 408 -29.58 -22.48 -31.49
CA MET A 408 -30.57 -21.66 -30.80
C MET A 408 -31.82 -22.44 -30.34
N ALA A 409 -32.09 -23.61 -30.90
CA ALA A 409 -33.28 -24.42 -30.63
C ALA A 409 -33.30 -25.19 -29.28
N PRO A 410 -32.20 -25.79 -28.78
CA PRO A 410 -32.28 -26.74 -27.67
C PRO A 410 -32.65 -26.15 -26.31
N GLN A 411 -32.25 -24.90 -26.04
CA GLN A 411 -32.39 -24.30 -24.72
C GLN A 411 -33.81 -23.75 -24.51
N ALA A 412 -34.61 -24.46 -23.71
CA ALA A 412 -36.00 -24.10 -23.44
C ALA A 412 -36.15 -23.07 -22.30
N ASP A 413 -35.16 -22.94 -21.41
CA ASP A 413 -35.14 -21.94 -20.36
C ASP A 413 -34.64 -20.58 -20.87
N SER A 414 -34.71 -19.55 -20.03
CA SER A 414 -34.41 -18.17 -20.42
C SER A 414 -33.23 -17.56 -19.67
N VAL A 415 -33.31 -17.43 -18.34
CA VAL A 415 -32.33 -16.70 -17.52
C VAL A 415 -31.48 -17.66 -16.67
N ILE A 416 -32.13 -18.50 -15.87
CA ILE A 416 -31.46 -19.53 -15.07
C ILE A 416 -31.66 -20.88 -15.75
N LEU A 417 -30.55 -21.55 -16.07
CA LEU A 417 -30.52 -22.75 -16.91
C LEU A 417 -30.04 -23.94 -16.07
N GLU A 418 -30.48 -25.15 -16.44
CA GLU A 418 -29.86 -26.37 -15.94
C GLU A 418 -28.42 -26.46 -16.49
N CYS A 419 -27.47 -26.77 -15.61
CA CYS A 419 -26.04 -26.91 -15.95
C CYS A 419 -25.39 -27.91 -15.00
N THR A 420 -25.79 -29.19 -15.13
CA THR A 420 -25.22 -30.27 -14.32
C THR A 420 -23.73 -30.38 -14.57
N SER A 421 -22.93 -30.37 -13.50
CA SER A 421 -21.46 -30.49 -13.53
C SER A 421 -20.68 -29.33 -14.17
N CYS A 422 -21.32 -28.21 -14.53
CA CYS A 422 -20.61 -27.09 -15.16
C CYS A 422 -19.64 -26.39 -14.22
N ALA A 423 -19.99 -26.28 -12.93
CA ALA A 423 -19.10 -25.70 -11.93
C ALA A 423 -17.86 -26.58 -11.70
N GLU A 424 -18.06 -27.90 -11.63
CA GLU A 424 -17.00 -28.90 -11.49
C GLU A 424 -16.06 -28.91 -12.70
N GLU A 425 -16.59 -28.78 -13.91
CA GLU A 425 -15.79 -28.70 -15.14
C GLU A 425 -14.95 -27.42 -15.17
N GLU A 426 -15.55 -26.27 -14.85
CA GLU A 426 -14.83 -24.99 -14.76
C GLU A 426 -13.78 -25.02 -13.63
N GLU A 427 -14.00 -25.76 -12.55
CA GLU A 427 -13.02 -25.97 -11.48
C GLU A 427 -11.84 -26.80 -11.96
N ARG A 428 -12.09 -27.90 -12.67
CA ARG A 428 -11.01 -28.72 -13.24
C ARG A 428 -10.16 -27.91 -14.22
N LEU A 429 -10.79 -27.14 -15.10
CA LEU A 429 -10.07 -26.26 -16.03
C LEU A 429 -9.26 -25.18 -15.31
N MET A 430 -9.78 -24.62 -14.22
CA MET A 430 -9.04 -23.66 -13.39
C MET A 430 -7.82 -24.31 -12.72
N GLU A 431 -7.96 -25.53 -12.19
CA GLU A 431 -6.86 -26.28 -11.58
C GLU A 431 -5.78 -26.63 -12.62
N GLU A 432 -6.17 -27.08 -13.82
CA GLU A 432 -5.27 -27.34 -14.95
C GLU A 432 -4.51 -26.06 -15.38
N GLU A 433 -5.19 -24.91 -15.44
CA GLU A 433 -4.56 -23.61 -15.75
C GLU A 433 -3.51 -23.22 -14.68
N ILE A 434 -3.82 -23.41 -13.39
CA ILE A 434 -2.90 -23.11 -12.28
C ILE A 434 -1.68 -24.04 -12.29
N GLU A 435 -1.89 -25.34 -12.55
CA GLU A 435 -0.80 -26.32 -12.63
C GLU A 435 0.17 -25.97 -13.76
N LYS A 436 -0.36 -25.66 -14.95
CA LYS A 436 0.45 -25.24 -16.09
C LYS A 436 1.26 -23.98 -15.80
N GLU A 437 0.66 -22.97 -15.18
CA GLU A 437 1.39 -21.74 -14.80
C GLU A 437 2.53 -22.02 -13.82
N ARG A 438 2.34 -22.94 -12.86
CA ARG A 438 3.38 -23.36 -11.92
C ARG A 438 4.51 -24.12 -12.62
N GLU A 439 4.19 -24.98 -13.58
CA GLU A 439 5.19 -25.68 -14.38
C GLU A 439 6.02 -24.70 -15.22
N GLU A 440 5.38 -23.75 -15.90
CA GLU A 440 6.07 -22.70 -16.68
C GLU A 440 6.91 -21.76 -15.80
N GLU A 441 6.49 -21.47 -14.57
CA GLU A 441 7.29 -20.69 -13.61
C GLU A 441 8.48 -21.51 -13.10
N ALA A 442 8.30 -22.79 -12.80
CA ALA A 442 9.37 -23.67 -12.36
C ALA A 442 10.42 -23.90 -13.46
N GLU A 443 10.01 -24.01 -14.73
CA GLU A 443 10.91 -24.07 -15.88
C GLU A 443 11.72 -22.78 -16.02
N ARG A 444 11.07 -21.62 -15.96
CA ARG A 444 11.76 -20.31 -16.00
C ARG A 444 12.79 -20.15 -14.89
N ARG A 445 12.46 -20.55 -13.66
CA ARG A 445 13.41 -20.54 -12.53
C ARG A 445 14.60 -21.46 -12.76
N ARG A 446 14.40 -22.64 -13.38
CA ARG A 446 15.51 -23.55 -13.72
C ARG A 446 16.41 -22.98 -14.79
N GLU A 447 15.84 -22.37 -15.84
CA GLU A 447 16.63 -21.69 -16.87
C GLU A 447 17.43 -20.50 -16.31
N GLU A 448 16.84 -19.74 -15.38
CA GLU A 448 17.53 -18.64 -14.69
C GLU A 448 18.68 -19.15 -13.81
N GLU A 449 18.45 -20.19 -12.99
CA GLU A 449 19.50 -20.83 -12.19
C GLU A 449 20.62 -21.44 -13.05
N GLU A 450 20.31 -21.98 -14.23
CA GLU A 450 21.31 -22.51 -15.16
C GLU A 450 22.18 -21.39 -15.75
N ARG A 451 21.56 -20.27 -16.16
CA ARG A 451 22.29 -19.09 -16.64
C ARG A 451 23.19 -18.49 -15.57
N GLU A 452 22.71 -18.36 -14.33
CA GLU A 452 23.53 -17.87 -13.22
C GLU A 452 24.76 -18.77 -12.96
N ARG A 453 24.60 -20.10 -13.08
CA ARG A 453 25.72 -21.06 -12.96
C ARG A 453 26.71 -20.92 -14.11
N GLU A 454 26.25 -20.77 -15.34
CA GLU A 454 27.11 -20.54 -16.50
C GLU A 454 27.91 -19.22 -16.35
N GLU A 455 27.25 -18.15 -15.91
CA GLU A 455 27.92 -16.86 -15.64
C GLU A 455 28.94 -16.96 -14.49
N GLU A 456 28.63 -17.70 -13.42
CA GLU A 456 29.57 -17.93 -12.31
C GLU A 456 30.77 -18.77 -12.76
N GLU A 457 30.55 -19.82 -13.57
CA GLU A 457 31.64 -20.63 -14.13
C GLU A 457 32.52 -19.81 -15.09
N GLU A 458 31.92 -18.98 -15.95
CA GLU A 458 32.69 -18.09 -16.84
C GLU A 458 33.50 -17.07 -16.04
N LYS A 459 32.93 -16.49 -14.98
CA LYS A 459 33.65 -15.58 -14.10
C LYS A 459 34.83 -16.26 -13.40
N ARG A 460 34.64 -17.48 -12.89
CA ARG A 460 35.72 -18.27 -12.27
C ARG A 460 36.84 -18.55 -13.27
N ARG A 461 36.51 -18.92 -14.51
CA ARG A 461 37.49 -19.13 -15.58
C ARG A 461 38.28 -17.85 -15.89
N ARG A 462 37.61 -16.69 -15.96
CA ARG A 462 38.27 -15.39 -16.17
C ARG A 462 39.20 -15.00 -15.02
N GLU A 463 38.77 -15.22 -13.77
CA GLU A 463 39.61 -14.98 -12.58
C GLU A 463 40.83 -15.92 -12.53
N GLU A 464 40.67 -17.18 -12.94
CA GLU A 464 41.77 -18.15 -13.05
C GLU A 464 42.77 -17.75 -14.13
N GLU A 465 42.30 -17.39 -15.34
CA GLU A 465 43.16 -16.89 -16.42
C GLU A 465 43.90 -15.59 -16.03
N GLU A 466 43.26 -14.70 -15.26
CA GLU A 466 43.91 -13.47 -14.77
C GLU A 466 45.01 -13.78 -13.76
N ARG A 467 44.76 -14.69 -12.81
CA ARG A 467 45.77 -15.16 -11.85
C ARG A 467 46.96 -15.81 -12.55
N GLU A 468 46.72 -16.69 -13.52
CA GLU A 468 47.81 -17.31 -14.30
C GLU A 468 48.67 -16.26 -15.02
N ARG A 469 48.05 -15.22 -15.59
CA ARG A 469 48.78 -14.10 -16.23
C ARG A 469 49.55 -13.25 -15.23
N GLU A 470 49.04 -13.06 -14.01
CA GLU A 470 49.75 -12.36 -12.94
C GLU A 470 50.95 -13.16 -12.44
N GLU A 471 50.77 -14.46 -12.18
CA GLU A 471 51.85 -15.37 -11.80
C GLU A 471 52.95 -15.44 -12.88
N GLU A 472 52.58 -15.49 -14.16
CA GLU A 472 53.54 -15.47 -15.27
C GLU A 472 54.35 -14.16 -15.30
N LYS A 473 53.67 -13.01 -15.13
CA LYS A 473 54.35 -11.70 -15.04
C LYS A 473 55.26 -11.59 -13.83
N GLU A 474 54.88 -12.15 -12.69
CA GLU A 474 55.70 -12.18 -11.48
C GLU A 474 56.96 -13.01 -11.69
N ARG A 475 56.84 -14.21 -12.28
CA ARG A 475 58.00 -15.05 -12.64
C ARG A 475 58.95 -14.34 -13.59
N GLN A 476 58.42 -13.65 -14.61
CA GLN A 476 59.24 -12.85 -15.53
C GLN A 476 59.99 -11.72 -14.81
N ARG A 477 59.34 -11.05 -13.85
CA ARG A 477 59.98 -10.00 -13.04
C ARG A 477 61.06 -10.56 -12.11
N GLU A 478 60.81 -11.68 -11.45
CA GLU A 478 61.80 -12.36 -10.60
C GLU A 478 63.01 -12.82 -11.43
N GLU A 479 62.78 -13.33 -12.64
CA GLU A 479 63.85 -13.73 -13.57
C GLU A 479 64.68 -12.50 -14.01
N GLU A 480 64.03 -11.42 -14.44
CA GLU A 480 64.73 -10.15 -14.77
C GLU A 480 65.50 -9.57 -13.57
N GLU A 481 64.95 -9.67 -12.35
CA GLU A 481 65.64 -9.19 -11.15
C GLU A 481 66.87 -10.03 -10.83
N ARG A 482 66.77 -11.36 -10.91
CA ARG A 482 67.93 -12.26 -10.76
C ARG A 482 69.02 -11.98 -11.78
N GLU A 483 68.66 -11.77 -13.05
CA GLU A 483 69.64 -11.40 -14.08
C GLU A 483 70.35 -10.08 -13.74
N ARG A 484 69.61 -9.07 -13.26
CA ARG A 484 70.17 -7.79 -12.81
C ARG A 484 71.06 -7.93 -11.58
N GLU A 485 70.69 -8.78 -10.62
CA GLU A 485 71.52 -9.05 -9.43
C GLU A 485 72.81 -9.77 -9.80
N GLU A 486 72.75 -10.78 -10.67
CA GLU A 486 73.94 -11.46 -11.20
C GLU A 486 74.85 -10.48 -11.95
N GLU A 487 74.29 -9.59 -12.78
CA GLU A 487 75.07 -8.57 -13.48
C GLU A 487 75.76 -7.60 -12.50
N LYS A 488 75.03 -7.11 -11.49
CA LYS A 488 75.60 -6.25 -10.43
C LYS A 488 76.68 -6.97 -9.62
N ALA A 489 76.52 -8.25 -9.33
CA ALA A 489 77.51 -9.05 -8.60
C ALA A 489 78.81 -9.17 -9.42
N ARG A 490 78.71 -9.44 -10.72
CA ARG A 490 79.87 -9.47 -11.64
C ARG A 490 80.57 -8.11 -11.70
N GLN A 491 79.81 -7.02 -11.77
CA GLN A 491 80.39 -5.66 -11.75
C GLN A 491 81.12 -5.35 -10.44
N ARG A 492 80.57 -5.77 -9.29
CA ARG A 492 81.22 -5.59 -7.97
C ARG A 492 82.50 -6.40 -7.84
N GLU A 493 82.50 -7.66 -8.28
CA GLU A 493 83.68 -8.52 -8.27
C GLU A 493 84.79 -7.96 -9.16
N GLU A 494 84.43 -7.40 -10.32
CA GLU A 494 85.38 -6.71 -11.19
C GLU A 494 85.92 -5.41 -10.57
N GLU A 495 85.07 -4.63 -9.88
CA GLU A 495 85.49 -3.41 -9.18
C GLU A 495 86.39 -3.72 -7.97
N GLU A 496 86.07 -4.74 -7.19
CA GLU A 496 86.87 -5.16 -6.03
C GLU A 496 88.26 -5.62 -6.44
N ARG A 497 88.38 -6.42 -7.51
CA ARG A 497 89.68 -6.78 -8.11
C ARG A 497 90.49 -5.55 -8.52
N ARG A 498 89.87 -4.53 -9.11
CA ARG A 498 90.57 -3.29 -9.49
C ARG A 498 91.02 -2.50 -8.27
N ARG A 499 90.23 -2.48 -7.20
CA ARG A 499 90.59 -1.80 -5.94
C ARG A 499 91.73 -2.50 -5.22
N GLU A 500 91.75 -3.83 -5.16
CA GLU A 500 92.86 -4.59 -4.58
C GLU A 500 94.18 -4.33 -5.31
N GLU A 501 94.15 -4.34 -6.66
CA GLU A 501 95.31 -3.98 -7.48
C GLU A 501 95.79 -2.53 -7.25
N GLU A 502 94.88 -1.59 -6.98
CA GLU A 502 95.23 -0.19 -6.71
C GLU A 502 95.75 0.03 -5.28
N GLU A 503 95.21 -0.68 -4.29
CA GLU A 503 95.62 -0.58 -2.88
C GLU A 503 97.02 -1.17 -2.65
N GLU A 504 97.37 -2.27 -3.34
CA GLU A 504 98.72 -2.85 -3.29
C GLU A 504 99.76 -1.85 -3.80
N ARG A 505 99.46 -1.13 -4.89
CA ARG A 505 100.35 -0.08 -5.42
C ARG A 505 100.49 1.11 -4.48
N ARG A 506 99.42 1.52 -3.78
CA ARG A 506 99.50 2.62 -2.79
C ARG A 506 100.30 2.27 -1.54
N ARG A 507 100.25 1.01 -1.07
CA ARG A 507 101.00 0.58 0.13
C ARG A 507 102.51 0.59 -0.10
N GLU A 508 102.97 0.27 -1.30
CA GLU A 508 104.40 0.39 -1.65
C GLU A 508 104.88 1.85 -1.67
N GLU A 509 104.05 2.78 -2.16
CA GLU A 509 104.38 4.21 -2.21
C GLU A 509 104.37 4.88 -0.81
N GLU A 510 103.47 4.48 0.10
CA GLU A 510 103.36 5.06 1.46
C GLU A 510 104.51 4.65 2.41
N GLU A 511 105.11 3.46 2.25
CA GLU A 511 106.22 2.98 3.11
C GLU A 511 107.53 3.76 2.87
N GLU A 512 107.74 4.25 1.64
CA GLU A 512 108.91 5.06 1.28
C GLU A 512 108.79 6.51 1.80
N GLU A 513 107.57 7.06 1.89
CA GLU A 513 107.31 8.42 2.37
C GLU A 513 107.36 8.52 3.92
N ALA A 514 106.98 7.47 4.65
CA ALA A 514 106.96 7.44 6.12
C ALA A 514 108.35 7.61 6.77
N ARG A 515 109.41 7.06 6.16
CA ARG A 515 110.80 7.19 6.64
C ARG A 515 111.33 8.63 6.60
N ARG A 516 110.80 9.46 5.70
CA ARG A 516 111.19 10.87 5.55
C ARG A 516 110.53 11.80 6.58
N LYS A 517 109.37 11.42 7.13
CA LYS A 517 108.56 12.26 8.04
C LYS A 517 108.89 12.10 9.53
N GLU A 518 109.46 10.97 9.95
CA GLU A 518 109.84 10.72 11.37
C GLU A 518 110.92 11.69 11.90
N GLU A 519 111.78 12.21 11.02
CA GLU A 519 112.84 13.17 11.38
C GLU A 519 112.31 14.59 11.67
N GLU A 520 111.17 14.96 11.09
CA GLU A 520 110.62 16.32 11.13
C GLU A 520 109.69 16.53 12.35
N GLU A 521 109.03 15.47 12.84
CA GLU A 521 108.04 15.53 13.92
C GLU A 521 108.66 15.79 15.32
N LYS A 522 109.94 15.46 15.52
CA LYS A 522 110.62 15.66 16.81
C LYS A 522 110.80 17.14 17.19
N ARG A 523 110.82 18.05 16.21
CA ARG A 523 111.04 19.49 16.43
C ARG A 523 109.76 20.26 16.78
N ARG A 524 108.59 19.73 16.44
CA ARG A 524 107.33 20.46 16.47
C ARG A 524 106.57 20.35 17.80
N ARG A 525 106.86 19.30 18.59
CA ARG A 525 106.18 19.02 19.87
C ARG A 525 106.62 19.88 21.06
N GLU A 526 107.78 20.56 20.99
CA GLU A 526 108.24 21.45 22.09
C GLU A 526 107.54 22.82 22.10
N GLU A 527 106.87 23.21 21.02
CA GLU A 527 106.32 24.56 20.85
C GLU A 527 104.86 24.69 21.30
N GLU A 528 104.05 23.64 21.14
CA GLU A 528 102.59 23.69 21.35
C GLU A 528 102.14 23.69 22.83
N GLU A 529 102.95 23.20 23.77
CA GLU A 529 102.55 23.11 25.18
C GLU A 529 102.41 24.49 25.86
N ARG A 530 103.05 25.54 25.29
CA ARG A 530 103.04 26.90 25.85
C ARG A 530 101.79 27.71 25.55
N GLU A 531 101.00 27.37 24.53
CA GLU A 531 99.94 28.28 24.09
C GLU A 531 98.57 28.01 24.72
N ARG A 532 98.19 26.77 25.03
CA ARG A 532 96.79 26.49 25.41
C ARG A 532 96.44 26.69 26.88
N GLU A 533 97.40 27.01 27.75
CA GLU A 533 97.05 27.59 29.06
C GLU A 533 96.22 28.88 28.94
N LYS A 534 96.31 29.60 27.81
CA LYS A 534 95.55 30.84 27.57
C LYS A 534 94.08 30.61 27.18
N GLU A 535 93.71 29.44 26.66
CA GLU A 535 92.36 29.22 26.14
C GLU A 535 91.31 28.90 27.23
N LYS A 536 91.79 28.59 28.46
CA LYS A 536 90.96 28.31 29.64
C LYS A 536 90.07 29.46 30.11
N GLU A 537 90.28 30.68 29.61
CA GLU A 537 89.54 31.86 30.09
C GLU A 537 88.33 32.22 29.20
N GLU A 538 88.31 31.78 27.93
CA GLU A 538 87.36 32.34 26.96
C GLU A 538 86.05 31.53 26.85
N ARG A 539 86.09 30.20 26.93
CA ARG A 539 84.87 29.39 26.71
C ARG A 539 83.91 29.30 27.90
N ARG A 540 84.33 29.78 29.07
CA ARG A 540 83.47 29.97 30.25
C ARG A 540 82.37 31.02 30.02
N ARG A 541 82.40 31.74 28.90
CA ARG A 541 81.36 32.66 28.41
C ARG A 541 80.36 32.04 27.43
N GLU A 542 80.67 30.91 26.78
CA GLU A 542 79.81 30.33 25.72
C GLU A 542 78.75 29.35 26.23
N GLU A 543 78.96 28.69 27.38
CA GLU A 543 78.01 27.68 27.88
C GLU A 543 76.71 28.26 28.47
N GLU A 544 76.70 29.55 28.85
CA GLU A 544 75.48 30.25 29.28
C GLU A 544 74.51 30.54 28.12
N GLU A 545 74.99 30.62 26.87
CA GLU A 545 74.15 30.83 25.67
C GLU A 545 73.56 29.53 25.11
N GLY A 546 74.20 28.38 25.34
CA GLY A 546 73.74 27.07 24.85
C GLY A 546 72.47 26.54 25.53
N ARG A 547 72.12 27.06 26.71
CA ARG A 547 70.94 26.62 27.47
C ARG A 547 69.63 27.24 26.98
N ARG A 548 69.67 28.38 26.26
CA ARG A 548 68.48 29.04 25.69
C ARG A 548 68.04 28.52 24.33
N ARG A 549 68.92 27.84 23.58
CA ARG A 549 68.59 27.30 22.24
C ARG A 549 67.91 25.94 22.25
N ARG A 550 67.93 25.22 23.38
CA ARG A 550 67.25 23.91 23.52
C ARG A 550 65.79 24.02 23.99
N GLU A 551 65.39 25.19 24.51
CA GLU A 551 64.00 25.49 24.87
C GLU A 551 63.17 26.00 23.67
N GLU A 552 63.80 26.44 22.57
CA GLU A 552 63.14 26.89 21.32
C GLU A 552 62.97 25.78 20.25
N GLU A 553 63.61 24.62 20.42
CA GLU A 553 63.53 23.47 19.47
C GLU A 553 62.40 22.50 19.86
N GLU A 554 62.10 22.34 21.15
CA GLU A 554 60.98 21.51 21.65
C GLU A 554 59.59 22.14 21.38
N GLU A 555 59.52 23.46 21.14
CA GLU A 555 58.27 24.18 20.80
C GLU A 555 57.89 24.02 19.30
N ARG A 556 58.86 23.73 18.42
CA ARG A 556 58.63 23.52 16.97
C ARG A 556 58.16 22.12 16.60
N GLU A 557 58.47 21.12 17.43
CA GLU A 557 58.01 19.74 17.23
C GLU A 557 56.54 19.54 17.65
N TRP A 558 55.99 20.41 18.51
CA TRP A 558 54.56 20.43 18.89
C TRP A 558 53.67 21.09 17.82
N GLU A 559 54.17 22.11 17.09
CA GLU A 559 53.44 22.81 16.02
C GLU A 559 53.29 21.99 14.72
N GLU A 560 54.18 21.03 14.42
CA GLU A 560 54.07 20.16 13.24
C GLU A 560 53.13 18.96 13.42
N GLU A 561 52.85 18.55 14.66
CA GLU A 561 51.91 17.48 14.98
C GLU A 561 50.44 17.96 14.89
N GLU A 562 50.16 19.24 15.20
CA GLU A 562 48.84 19.87 15.04
C GLU A 562 48.46 20.12 13.56
N ARG A 563 49.44 20.32 12.67
CA ARG A 563 49.23 20.51 11.22
C ARG A 563 48.75 19.23 10.53
N ARG A 564 49.20 18.06 10.98
CA ARG A 564 48.81 16.73 10.44
C ARG A 564 47.41 16.29 10.86
N TRP A 565 46.86 16.85 11.96
CA TRP A 565 45.49 16.59 12.40
C TRP A 565 44.45 17.38 11.59
N ARG A 566 44.78 18.60 11.12
CA ARG A 566 43.89 19.43 10.29
C ARG A 566 43.79 18.99 8.83
N GLU A 567 44.83 18.38 8.25
CA GLU A 567 44.80 17.87 6.87
C GLU A 567 43.93 16.60 6.69
N GLN A 568 43.61 15.86 7.77
CA GLN A 568 42.67 14.73 7.74
C GLN A 568 41.18 15.14 7.91
N GLU A 569 40.87 16.37 8.33
CA GLU A 569 39.48 16.88 8.37
C GLU A 569 39.01 17.47 7.01
N GLU A 570 39.91 17.99 6.18
CA GLU A 570 39.55 18.64 4.90
C GLU A 570 39.27 17.65 3.74
N GLU A 571 39.84 16.44 3.75
CA GLU A 571 39.48 15.38 2.78
C GLU A 571 38.09 14.76 3.03
N GLY A 572 37.52 14.98 4.23
CA GLY A 572 36.15 14.55 4.60
C GLY A 572 35.05 15.53 4.17
N GLN A 573 35.38 16.78 3.85
CA GLN A 573 34.40 17.81 3.44
C GLN A 573 34.09 17.78 1.93
N GLY A 574 35.05 17.44 1.07
CA GLY A 574 34.83 17.37 -0.39
C GLY A 574 33.86 16.27 -0.86
N ARG A 575 33.70 15.18 -0.09
CA ARG A 575 32.70 14.13 -0.37
C ARG A 575 31.27 14.52 0.01
N ARG A 576 31.09 15.43 0.98
CA ARG A 576 29.77 15.92 1.41
C ARG A 576 29.25 17.03 0.50
N GLU A 577 30.13 17.84 -0.07
CA GLU A 577 29.75 18.90 -1.03
C GLU A 577 29.28 18.34 -2.38
N GLN A 578 29.85 17.24 -2.89
CA GLN A 578 29.38 16.60 -4.13
C GLN A 578 27.99 15.93 -3.98
N GLU A 579 27.66 15.39 -2.80
CA GLU A 579 26.32 14.84 -2.51
C GLU A 579 25.27 15.95 -2.30
N GLU A 580 25.66 17.10 -1.74
CA GLU A 580 24.78 18.27 -1.59
C GLU A 580 24.53 18.98 -2.93
N GLU A 581 25.52 19.10 -3.81
CA GLU A 581 25.34 19.71 -5.13
C GLU A 581 24.40 18.87 -6.02
N HIS A 582 24.49 17.54 -5.96
CA HIS A 582 23.59 16.64 -6.66
C HIS A 582 22.15 16.68 -6.09
N ARG A 583 21.98 16.80 -4.77
CA ARG A 583 20.66 17.04 -4.14
C ARG A 583 20.08 18.41 -4.46
N SER A 584 20.91 19.44 -4.56
CA SER A 584 20.51 20.81 -4.89
C SER A 584 20.04 20.91 -6.35
N ARG A 585 20.76 20.31 -7.31
CA ARG A 585 20.31 20.22 -8.72
C ARG A 585 18.97 19.51 -8.86
N ARG A 586 18.76 18.39 -8.14
CA ARG A 586 17.47 17.68 -8.13
C ARG A 586 16.33 18.49 -7.51
N ARG A 587 16.59 19.31 -6.47
CA ARG A 587 15.58 20.22 -5.90
C ARG A 587 15.23 21.35 -6.87
N GLN A 588 16.21 21.94 -7.55
CA GLN A 588 15.96 22.97 -8.56
C GLN A 588 15.21 22.42 -9.78
N GLU A 589 15.47 21.18 -10.18
CA GLU A 589 14.73 20.51 -11.26
C GLU A 589 13.27 20.22 -10.86
N TYR A 590 13.06 19.76 -9.62
CA TYR A 590 11.71 19.53 -9.06
C TYR A 590 10.92 20.83 -8.86
N GLU A 591 11.57 21.92 -8.44
CA GLU A 591 10.94 23.25 -8.33
C GLU A 591 10.61 23.85 -9.71
N ARG A 592 11.49 23.71 -10.71
CA ARG A 592 11.19 24.14 -12.09
C ARG A 592 10.04 23.35 -12.73
N GLU A 593 9.96 22.04 -12.49
CA GLU A 593 8.82 21.23 -12.94
C GLU A 593 7.52 21.65 -12.24
N ARG A 594 7.58 21.95 -10.95
CA ARG A 594 6.42 22.41 -10.18
C ARG A 594 5.96 23.79 -10.65
N GLU A 595 6.87 24.73 -10.89
CA GLU A 595 6.56 26.06 -11.43
C GLU A 595 6.00 25.97 -12.87
N MET A 596 6.53 25.07 -13.71
CA MET A 596 5.95 24.82 -15.04
C MET A 596 4.52 24.28 -14.96
N ARG A 597 4.26 23.31 -14.08
CA ARG A 597 2.89 22.79 -13.87
C ARG A 597 1.94 23.88 -13.37
N GLN A 598 2.41 24.72 -12.45
CA GLN A 598 1.63 25.83 -11.92
C GLN A 598 1.37 26.91 -12.97
N HIS A 599 2.34 27.20 -13.84
CA HIS A 599 2.19 28.12 -14.97
C HIS A 599 1.27 27.56 -16.07
N GLU A 600 1.29 26.25 -16.34
CA GLU A 600 0.33 25.60 -17.25
C GLU A 600 -1.09 25.59 -16.67
N GLU A 601 -1.27 25.30 -15.38
CA GLU A 601 -2.56 25.41 -14.71
C GLU A 601 -3.10 26.83 -14.73
N ASP A 602 -2.26 27.84 -14.49
CA ASP A 602 -2.67 29.25 -14.57
C ASP A 602 -3.01 29.68 -16.01
N ARG A 603 -2.28 29.21 -17.04
CA ARG A 603 -2.66 29.42 -18.44
C ARG A 603 -3.99 28.75 -18.78
N ARG A 604 -4.25 27.55 -18.25
CA ARG A 604 -5.52 26.85 -18.42
C ARG A 604 -6.66 27.60 -17.74
N ARG A 605 -6.49 28.05 -16.49
CA ARG A 605 -7.49 28.87 -15.76
C ARG A 605 -7.78 30.20 -16.46
N ARG A 606 -6.77 30.85 -17.04
CA ARG A 606 -6.97 32.07 -17.85
C ARG A 606 -7.75 31.80 -19.14
N ARG A 607 -7.51 30.67 -19.81
CA ARG A 607 -8.31 30.25 -20.98
C ARG A 607 -9.75 29.94 -20.60
N GLU A 608 -9.97 29.16 -19.54
CA GLU A 608 -11.31 28.84 -19.05
C GLU A 608 -12.08 30.10 -18.59
N ARG A 609 -11.38 31.10 -18.02
CA ARG A 609 -11.99 32.39 -17.66
C ARG A 609 -12.35 33.22 -18.90
N ALA A 610 -11.47 33.28 -19.90
CA ALA A 610 -11.74 33.98 -21.15
C ALA A 610 -12.89 33.33 -21.95
N GLU A 611 -12.99 31.99 -21.92
CA GLU A 611 -14.12 31.26 -22.51
C GLU A 611 -15.43 31.55 -21.78
N ARG A 612 -15.43 31.61 -20.45
CA ARG A 612 -16.61 32.00 -19.66
C ARG A 612 -17.03 33.45 -19.93
N GLU A 613 -16.08 34.37 -20.02
CA GLU A 613 -16.37 35.77 -20.37
C GLU A 613 -16.90 35.90 -21.81
N GLN A 614 -16.38 35.12 -22.76
CA GLN A 614 -16.96 35.04 -24.12
C GLN A 614 -18.36 34.42 -24.12
N GLU A 615 -18.61 33.39 -23.33
CA GLU A 615 -19.93 32.75 -23.24
C GLU A 615 -20.95 33.68 -22.57
N GLU A 616 -20.56 34.41 -21.52
CA GLU A 616 -21.40 35.44 -20.89
C GLU A 616 -21.68 36.61 -21.84
N ALA A 617 -20.67 37.09 -22.59
CA ALA A 617 -20.87 38.12 -23.60
C ALA A 617 -21.85 37.65 -24.69
N ARG A 618 -21.72 36.39 -25.14
CA ARG A 618 -22.65 35.80 -26.13
C ARG A 618 -24.07 35.67 -25.59
N ARG A 619 -24.23 35.30 -24.31
CA ARG A 619 -25.55 35.25 -23.65
C ARG A 619 -26.17 36.63 -23.51
N GLN A 620 -25.39 37.66 -23.19
CA GLN A 620 -25.88 39.04 -23.15
C GLN A 620 -26.28 39.56 -24.53
N GLU A 621 -25.55 39.18 -25.57
CA GLU A 621 -25.87 39.51 -26.97
C GLU A 621 -27.15 38.78 -27.42
N GLU A 622 -27.30 37.48 -27.09
CA GLU A 622 -28.51 36.69 -27.33
C GLU A 622 -29.73 37.25 -26.53
N GLU A 623 -29.54 37.73 -25.30
CA GLU A 623 -30.59 38.42 -24.53
C GLU A 623 -30.95 39.79 -25.14
N MET A 624 -29.98 40.58 -25.61
CA MET A 624 -30.26 41.84 -26.30
C MET A 624 -31.02 41.62 -27.61
N GLU A 625 -30.63 40.63 -28.41
CA GLU A 625 -31.38 40.27 -29.62
C GLU A 625 -32.81 39.80 -29.30
N ARG A 626 -32.97 39.07 -28.19
CA ARG A 626 -34.29 38.65 -27.72
C ARG A 626 -35.16 39.84 -27.30
N TRP A 627 -34.60 40.80 -26.55
CA TRP A 627 -35.29 42.04 -26.19
C TRP A 627 -35.65 42.89 -27.41
N GLN A 628 -34.80 42.93 -28.44
CA GLN A 628 -35.11 43.61 -29.70
C GLN A 628 -36.25 42.93 -30.46
N ARG A 629 -36.29 41.59 -30.54
CA ARG A 629 -37.40 40.85 -31.16
C ARG A 629 -38.72 41.02 -30.38
N GLU A 630 -38.67 40.94 -29.06
CA GLU A 630 -39.85 41.15 -28.20
C GLU A 630 -40.33 42.61 -28.26
N GLY A 631 -39.43 43.58 -28.51
CA GLY A 631 -39.77 44.97 -28.77
C GLY A 631 -40.39 45.24 -30.14
N GLU A 632 -39.95 44.54 -31.19
CA GLU A 632 -40.54 44.63 -32.54
C GLU A 632 -41.92 43.95 -32.62
N GLU A 633 -42.14 42.84 -31.91
CA GLU A 633 -43.46 42.19 -31.80
C GLU A 633 -44.48 43.04 -31.02
N ALA A 634 -44.03 43.88 -30.08
CA ALA A 634 -44.90 44.82 -29.36
C ALA A 634 -45.33 46.04 -30.19
N VAL A 635 -44.66 46.33 -31.31
CA VAL A 635 -44.99 47.46 -32.21
C VAL A 635 -45.74 47.01 -33.48
N GLY A 636 -45.72 45.71 -33.80
CA GLY A 636 -46.43 45.12 -34.96
C GLY A 636 -47.86 44.61 -34.70
N GLY A 637 -48.37 44.73 -33.47
CA GLY A 637 -49.72 44.33 -33.07
C GLY A 637 -50.70 45.49 -32.92
N GLY A 638 -50.69 46.45 -33.85
CA GLY A 638 -51.61 47.58 -33.94
C GLY A 638 -52.46 47.54 -35.20
#